data_AF-A0AAE0EVK8-F1
#
_entry.id   AF-A0AAE0EVK8-F1
#
_cell.length_a   1.000
_cell.length_b   1.000
_cell.length_c   1.000
_cell.angle_alpha   90.00
_cell.angle_beta   90.00
_cell.angle_gamma   90.00
#
_symmetry.space_group_name_H-M   'P 1'
#
loop_
_entity.id
_entity.type
_entity.pdbx_description
1 polymer ?
#
loop_
_entity_poly.entity_id
_entity_poly.type
_entity_poly.pdbx_seq_one_letter_code
_entity_poly.pdbx_strand_id
1 'polypeptide(L)'
;MMTCCFGGTENDADPTTFVVVNAQGDMVDLLGCKNICVATRSDVSKERLAKDVERLKALMGDHSPHVCVLAADSLQCQNLKSRIAEAIFDLMEHNPRAIPEGLDDIKTVFADPSVAALWAVSKVAREEMKEQSDIVRRAVGLARYMQDPLTMVATLCHSQEILSLSLHPLQDMLSKVEHMAAVERSVVTAVNQVGIDINQAFVHQWKLATLPFVSGLGPRKARALVFKLQSRGEGGCESRELLAEDLPPNVYANCVAMLKVLPNGHLGWEEYNPLDGTRVHIESYSFPYQMACDALEITDQSEEAKRLAVERAMEEWHHVDELDLEVYAQELHRRGEGLKLHTLQDIKMELRRPFEDVRREPEELDEKRLFRLLTGETDETLKEGKILNVQVIQSNSQRVMCRLESGLKGVILKEDYSDRGRDADFRINLTRDEVITARVLKNGIDIQSSDRRDDGGYNSRGEYTIHLGCASQNFKETARCYWEKEYCVDPYYDPDPLEERAAQDRQKQQKKAPFIKRNIKHPVFKNVEVSECTRMLEDASKPVGSVIIRPSSLGPSTLSLTFKMFSGVYWHIYIKEGGKSNKNSAENLRLGSPLTIGSEEFEDLDHILAAFVEPMAGYLQSVVKHRKFKQGTRQEVDAILVKERKANPKQFPYSLSVCYEPIGFFQLTYICSSKPSHELISFDHKGFTYRMQTFPTIDRLLDDFKKRAMRNERPPPTQPPAQRAARTPGTAPRNPMGRSPGGGDARYSSLSTRGGSTVSTVRLLSHMATQMRGTTRVSAQACRRGCRRPMAPPQDLICAPLGISPPPGISGETALSRASLPRGITPEWPPLAAVRMAGDRVKRRVSGVAEAAGKREMVPAVLVLEAVVVAAAGAVKGDGARQEKVAAAVAADRGVGAMVRPQEGVAAGAEATRSDSASAFLQMRCFAML
;
A
#
# COMPACT_ATOMS: atom_id res chain seq x y z
N MET A 1 -9.48 -23.06 31.74
CA MET A 1 -8.53 -22.55 30.71
C MET A 1 -7.15 -22.41 31.34
N MET A 2 -6.07 -22.71 30.63
CA MET A 2 -4.72 -22.32 31.06
C MET A 2 -4.21 -21.20 30.14
N THR A 3 -3.53 -20.21 30.71
CA THR A 3 -2.95 -19.08 29.99
C THR A 3 -1.47 -18.93 30.30
N CYS A 4 -0.70 -18.40 29.35
CA CYS A 4 0.75 -18.25 29.50
C CYS A 4 1.22 -16.87 29.02
N CYS A 5 2.01 -16.20 29.86
CA CYS A 5 2.72 -14.97 29.52
C CYS A 5 4.24 -15.19 29.61
N PHE A 6 4.96 -14.74 28.59
CA PHE A 6 6.42 -14.79 28.57
C PHE A 6 7.01 -13.71 29.50
N GLY A 7 7.95 -14.13 30.36
CA GLY A 7 8.57 -13.26 31.39
C GLY A 7 9.94 -12.70 31.04
N GLY A 8 10.49 -13.05 29.87
CA GLY A 8 11.86 -12.69 29.49
C GLY A 8 12.84 -13.87 29.54
N THR A 9 14.13 -13.55 29.51
CA THR A 9 15.25 -14.50 29.47
C THR A 9 16.05 -14.49 30.78
N GLU A 10 17.16 -15.23 30.88
CA GLU A 10 17.88 -15.50 32.15
C GLU A 10 18.29 -14.28 33.02
N ASN A 11 18.26 -13.06 32.47
CA ASN A 11 18.59 -11.82 33.20
C ASN A 11 17.36 -11.01 33.63
N ASP A 12 16.16 -11.34 33.13
CA ASP A 12 14.92 -10.66 33.48
C ASP A 12 14.39 -11.15 34.84
N ALA A 13 13.70 -10.28 35.57
CA ALA A 13 13.29 -10.58 36.95
C ALA A 13 12.17 -11.64 37.03
N ASP A 14 11.29 -11.66 36.02
CA ASP A 14 10.04 -12.40 36.04
C ASP A 14 10.14 -13.78 35.34
N PRO A 15 9.62 -14.86 35.94
CA PRO A 15 9.53 -16.16 35.28
C PRO A 15 8.50 -16.12 34.12
N THR A 16 8.64 -17.01 33.14
CA THR A 16 7.51 -17.33 32.25
C THR A 16 6.39 -17.93 33.11
N THR A 17 5.20 -17.35 33.02
CA THR A 17 4.14 -17.52 34.01
C THR A 17 2.92 -18.17 33.36
N PHE A 18 2.45 -19.26 33.96
CA PHE A 18 1.23 -19.98 33.61
C PHE A 18 0.16 -19.73 34.67
N VAL A 19 -1.07 -19.47 34.25
CA VAL A 19 -2.21 -19.27 35.16
C VAL A 19 -3.39 -20.11 34.70
N VAL A 20 -3.97 -20.87 35.64
CA VAL A 20 -5.21 -21.62 35.44
C VAL A 20 -6.39 -20.76 35.89
N VAL A 21 -7.39 -20.64 35.02
CA VAL A 21 -8.60 -19.84 35.23
C VAL A 21 -9.83 -20.74 35.00
N ASN A 22 -10.81 -20.65 35.89
CA ASN A 22 -12.07 -21.41 35.83
C ASN A 22 -13.01 -20.89 34.71
N ALA A 23 -14.20 -21.47 34.56
CA ALA A 23 -15.19 -21.02 33.56
C ALA A 23 -15.75 -19.61 33.84
N GLN A 24 -15.66 -19.16 35.10
CA GLN A 24 -16.20 -17.89 35.59
C GLN A 24 -15.23 -16.70 35.47
N GLY A 25 -13.96 -16.96 35.15
CA GLY A 25 -12.91 -15.94 35.02
C GLY A 25 -12.09 -15.69 36.28
N ASP A 26 -12.17 -16.57 37.28
CA ASP A 26 -11.40 -16.48 38.52
C ASP A 26 -10.14 -17.36 38.46
N MET A 27 -9.05 -16.87 39.04
CA MET A 27 -7.77 -17.56 39.09
C MET A 27 -7.80 -18.72 40.10
N VAL A 28 -7.45 -19.92 39.64
CA VAL A 28 -7.41 -21.14 40.45
C VAL A 28 -5.99 -21.46 40.92
N ASP A 29 -5.02 -21.42 40.00
CA ASP A 29 -3.63 -21.83 40.27
C ASP A 29 -2.62 -21.09 39.37
N LEU A 30 -1.35 -21.07 39.80
CA LEU A 30 -0.27 -20.25 39.26
C LEU A 30 1.07 -21.01 39.27
N LEU A 31 1.72 -21.10 38.10
CA LEU A 31 3.03 -21.73 37.94
C LEU A 31 4.05 -20.79 37.28
N GLY A 32 5.14 -20.50 38.00
CA GLY A 32 6.31 -19.81 37.46
C GLY A 32 7.41 -20.79 37.01
N CYS A 33 7.80 -20.71 35.73
CA CYS A 33 8.89 -21.48 35.12
C CYS A 33 9.97 -20.54 34.57
N LYS A 34 11.19 -20.62 35.11
CA LYS A 34 12.31 -19.72 34.72
C LYS A 34 13.10 -20.24 33.53
N ASN A 35 13.13 -21.55 33.30
CA ASN A 35 14.01 -22.18 32.33
C ASN A 35 13.26 -22.61 31.05
N ILE A 36 11.93 -22.53 31.05
CA ILE A 36 11.06 -23.07 29.98
C ILE A 36 11.22 -22.37 28.62
N CYS A 37 11.79 -21.17 28.57
CA CYS A 37 12.12 -20.45 27.33
C CYS A 37 13.64 -20.33 27.08
N VAL A 38 14.47 -20.86 27.97
CA VAL A 38 15.93 -20.69 27.89
C VAL A 38 16.51 -21.64 26.83
N ALA A 39 17.53 -21.13 26.11
CA ALA A 39 18.28 -21.90 25.13
C ALA A 39 19.22 -22.88 25.82
N THR A 40 18.98 -24.18 25.66
CA THR A 40 19.74 -25.26 26.33
C THR A 40 21.15 -25.38 25.78
N ARG A 41 22.12 -24.70 26.41
CA ARG A 41 23.55 -24.71 26.01
C ARG A 41 24.42 -25.64 26.87
N SER A 42 23.95 -26.02 28.05
CA SER A 42 24.64 -26.90 29.00
C SER A 42 23.71 -28.00 29.51
N ASP A 43 24.24 -29.12 29.98
CA ASP A 43 23.39 -30.21 30.48
C ASP A 43 22.61 -29.81 31.74
N VAL A 44 23.20 -28.95 32.60
CA VAL A 44 22.50 -28.31 33.73
C VAL A 44 21.30 -27.48 33.26
N SER A 45 21.38 -26.78 32.12
CA SER A 45 20.23 -26.05 31.57
C SER A 45 19.15 -26.98 31.01
N LYS A 46 19.50 -28.17 30.50
CA LYS A 46 18.54 -29.20 30.07
C LYS A 46 17.80 -29.81 31.26
N GLU A 47 18.52 -30.14 32.34
CA GLU A 47 17.93 -30.70 33.56
C GLU A 47 16.93 -29.74 34.20
N ARG A 48 17.27 -28.44 34.27
CA ARG A 48 16.35 -27.40 34.75
C ARG A 48 15.13 -27.21 33.85
N LEU A 49 15.31 -27.30 32.52
CA LEU A 49 14.19 -27.28 31.58
C LEU A 49 13.26 -28.47 31.80
N ALA A 50 13.80 -29.70 31.89
CA ALA A 50 13.02 -30.90 32.15
C ALA A 50 12.21 -30.77 33.44
N LYS A 51 12.82 -30.25 34.52
CA LYS A 51 12.10 -29.99 35.78
C LYS A 51 10.96 -28.97 35.65
N ASP A 52 11.12 -27.91 34.86
CA ASP A 52 10.06 -26.94 34.60
C ASP A 52 8.95 -27.50 33.68
N VAL A 53 9.27 -28.42 32.76
CA VAL A 53 8.31 -29.14 31.92
C VAL A 53 7.50 -30.15 32.73
N GLU A 54 8.12 -30.94 33.61
CA GLU A 54 7.40 -31.89 34.48
C GLU A 54 6.46 -31.17 35.46
N ARG A 55 6.83 -29.98 35.95
CA ARG A 55 5.93 -29.11 36.74
C ARG A 55 4.74 -28.60 35.93
N LEU A 56 4.92 -28.32 34.64
CA LEU A 56 3.84 -27.93 33.74
C LEU A 56 2.88 -29.09 33.47
N LYS A 57 3.40 -30.30 33.24
CA LYS A 57 2.60 -31.53 33.08
C LYS A 57 1.77 -31.83 34.33
N ALA A 58 2.34 -31.66 35.53
CA ALA A 58 1.60 -31.80 36.79
C ALA A 58 0.42 -30.81 36.87
N LEU A 59 0.66 -29.52 36.61
CA LEU A 59 -0.40 -28.49 36.59
C LEU A 59 -1.50 -28.80 35.57
N MET A 60 -1.14 -29.28 34.37
CA MET A 60 -2.11 -29.72 33.36
C MET A 60 -2.91 -30.94 33.83
N GLY A 61 -2.26 -31.90 34.49
CA GLY A 61 -2.90 -33.11 35.01
C GLY A 61 -3.84 -32.84 36.19
N ASP A 62 -3.51 -31.90 37.06
CA ASP A 62 -4.31 -31.54 38.24
C ASP A 62 -5.59 -30.76 37.86
N HIS A 63 -5.53 -29.92 36.82
CA HIS A 63 -6.61 -29.00 36.45
C HIS A 63 -7.31 -29.29 35.11
N SER A 64 -6.78 -30.18 34.27
CA SER A 64 -7.37 -30.61 32.98
C SER A 64 -7.84 -29.46 32.06
N PRO A 65 -6.96 -28.51 31.67
CA PRO A 65 -7.36 -27.32 30.93
C PRO A 65 -7.84 -27.64 29.52
N HIS A 66 -9.04 -27.18 29.16
CA HIS A 66 -9.66 -27.44 27.85
C HIS A 66 -8.94 -26.72 26.67
N VAL A 67 -8.24 -25.62 26.96
CA VAL A 67 -7.49 -24.82 25.99
C VAL A 67 -6.34 -24.11 26.69
N CYS A 68 -5.21 -24.02 25.97
CA CYS A 68 -3.99 -23.35 26.38
C CYS A 68 -3.75 -22.10 25.53
N VAL A 69 -3.84 -20.91 26.14
CA VAL A 69 -3.70 -19.62 25.46
C VAL A 69 -2.32 -19.01 25.73
N LEU A 70 -1.59 -18.64 24.68
CA LEU A 70 -0.29 -17.97 24.78
C LEU A 70 -0.42 -16.49 24.40
N ALA A 71 0.20 -15.61 25.18
CA ALA A 71 0.41 -14.22 24.78
C ALA A 71 1.33 -14.12 23.56
N ALA A 72 0.85 -13.50 22.47
CA ALA A 72 1.67 -13.16 21.31
C ALA A 72 2.42 -11.83 21.55
N ASP A 73 3.62 -11.89 22.14
CA ASP A 73 4.41 -10.69 22.49
C ASP A 73 5.90 -10.76 22.14
N SER A 74 6.43 -11.94 21.83
CA SER A 74 7.84 -12.15 21.52
C SER A 74 8.01 -13.33 20.59
N LEU A 75 8.98 -13.25 19.67
CA LEU A 75 9.38 -14.38 18.83
C LEU A 75 9.76 -15.64 19.64
N GLN A 76 10.15 -15.51 20.91
CA GLN A 76 10.37 -16.68 21.79
C GLN A 76 9.10 -17.49 22.07
N CYS A 77 7.92 -16.90 21.94
CA CYS A 77 6.65 -17.56 22.19
C CYS A 77 6.33 -18.66 21.16
N GLN A 78 6.99 -18.66 19.98
CA GLN A 78 6.95 -19.80 19.04
C GLN A 78 7.62 -21.05 19.63
N ASN A 79 8.80 -20.88 20.24
CA ASN A 79 9.49 -21.96 20.95
C ASN A 79 8.68 -22.44 22.16
N LEU A 80 7.96 -21.53 22.82
CA LEU A 80 7.07 -21.83 23.93
C LEU A 80 5.82 -22.62 23.48
N LYS A 81 5.16 -22.24 22.38
CA LYS A 81 4.05 -23.03 21.79
C LYS A 81 4.52 -24.46 21.49
N SER A 82 5.69 -24.60 20.87
CA SER A 82 6.27 -25.92 20.57
C SER A 82 6.51 -26.75 21.83
N ARG A 83 7.14 -26.17 22.87
CA ARG A 83 7.39 -26.87 24.16
C ARG A 83 6.12 -27.22 24.93
N ILE A 84 5.08 -26.39 24.82
CA ILE A 84 3.76 -26.68 25.42
C ILE A 84 3.07 -27.80 24.65
N ALA A 85 3.11 -27.80 23.32
CA ALA A 85 2.57 -28.89 22.50
C ALA A 85 3.30 -30.22 22.72
N GLU A 86 4.64 -30.20 22.84
CA GLU A 86 5.45 -31.36 23.26
C GLU A 86 5.01 -31.86 24.65
N ALA A 87 4.82 -30.97 25.63
CA ALA A 87 4.38 -31.35 26.97
C ALA A 87 2.94 -31.92 27.02
N ILE A 88 2.04 -31.41 26.17
CA ILE A 88 0.68 -31.93 26.00
C ILE A 88 0.72 -33.33 25.36
N PHE A 89 1.49 -33.51 24.28
CA PHE A 89 1.66 -34.80 23.62
C PHE A 89 2.18 -35.88 24.59
N ASP A 90 3.25 -35.58 25.33
CA ASP A 90 3.80 -36.45 26.38
C ASP A 90 2.74 -36.81 27.45
N LEU A 91 1.89 -35.83 27.84
CA LEU A 91 0.83 -36.04 28.83
C LEU A 91 -0.28 -36.94 28.29
N MET A 92 -0.67 -36.78 27.03
CA MET A 92 -1.67 -37.62 26.36
C MET A 92 -1.18 -39.07 26.19
N GLU A 93 0.09 -39.27 25.84
CA GLU A 93 0.67 -40.61 25.66
C GLU A 93 0.85 -41.35 27.00
N HIS A 94 1.27 -40.66 28.06
CA HIS A 94 1.61 -41.30 29.34
C HIS A 94 0.50 -41.23 30.41
N ASN A 95 -0.44 -40.30 30.31
CA ASN A 95 -1.54 -40.15 31.27
C ASN A 95 -2.87 -39.73 30.60
N PRO A 96 -3.48 -40.60 29.76
CA PRO A 96 -4.71 -40.28 29.03
C PRO A 96 -5.93 -39.98 29.92
N ARG A 97 -5.87 -40.27 31.23
CA ARG A 97 -6.90 -39.92 32.22
C ARG A 97 -6.88 -38.45 32.65
N ALA A 98 -5.85 -37.68 32.27
CA ALA A 98 -5.74 -36.25 32.55
C ALA A 98 -6.54 -35.36 31.58
N ILE A 99 -7.05 -35.94 30.49
CA ILE A 99 -7.83 -35.23 29.47
C ILE A 99 -9.30 -35.20 29.91
N PRO A 100 -10.01 -34.06 29.86
CA PRO A 100 -11.44 -34.01 30.14
C PRO A 100 -12.24 -34.94 29.22
N GLU A 101 -13.26 -35.61 29.75
CA GLU A 101 -14.18 -36.43 28.95
C GLU A 101 -14.85 -35.57 27.86
N GLY A 102 -14.72 -35.98 26.60
CA GLY A 102 -15.28 -35.26 25.44
C GLY A 102 -14.30 -34.32 24.70
N LEU A 103 -13.03 -34.25 25.10
CA LEU A 103 -11.98 -33.54 24.37
C LEU A 103 -10.94 -34.53 23.82
N ASP A 104 -10.75 -34.55 22.49
CA ASP A 104 -9.73 -35.40 21.84
C ASP A 104 -8.31 -34.80 21.92
N ASP A 105 -8.18 -33.48 22.08
CA ASP A 105 -6.91 -32.74 22.07
C ASP A 105 -7.03 -31.39 22.83
N ILE A 106 -5.96 -30.97 23.52
CA ILE A 106 -5.87 -29.69 24.22
C ILE A 106 -5.26 -28.64 23.28
N LYS A 107 -6.11 -27.83 22.64
CA LYS A 107 -5.67 -26.82 21.67
C LYS A 107 -4.72 -25.78 22.28
N THR A 108 -3.66 -25.44 21.53
CA THR A 108 -2.71 -24.35 21.86
C THR A 108 -2.88 -23.18 20.90
N VAL A 109 -3.40 -22.05 21.40
CA VAL A 109 -3.75 -20.87 20.59
C VAL A 109 -2.96 -19.64 21.01
N PHE A 110 -2.64 -18.76 20.06
CA PHE A 110 -2.10 -17.43 20.35
C PHE A 110 -3.22 -16.40 20.51
N ALA A 111 -3.05 -15.48 21.46
CA ALA A 111 -3.97 -14.37 21.68
C ALA A 111 -3.23 -13.02 21.77
N ASP A 112 -3.91 -11.95 21.34
CA ASP A 112 -3.41 -10.58 21.38
C ASP A 112 -3.36 -10.08 22.83
N PRO A 113 -2.16 -9.83 23.39
CA PRO A 113 -2.02 -9.49 24.80
C PRO A 113 -2.20 -8.00 25.07
N SER A 114 -2.54 -7.17 24.07
CA SER A 114 -2.54 -5.70 24.18
C SER A 114 -3.53 -5.19 25.24
N VAL A 115 -4.78 -5.69 25.21
CA VAL A 115 -5.82 -5.35 26.20
C VAL A 115 -5.44 -5.87 27.59
N ALA A 116 -4.95 -7.11 27.67
CA ALA A 116 -4.51 -7.73 28.92
C ALA A 116 -3.30 -7.02 29.56
N ALA A 117 -2.37 -6.50 28.75
CA ALA A 117 -1.21 -5.75 29.21
C ALA A 117 -1.59 -4.37 29.78
N LEU A 118 -2.49 -3.64 29.11
CA LEU A 118 -3.04 -2.39 29.65
C LEU A 118 -3.84 -2.65 30.94
N TRP A 119 -4.70 -3.67 30.94
CA TRP A 119 -5.46 -4.05 32.13
C TRP A 119 -4.54 -4.37 33.31
N ALA A 120 -3.48 -5.15 33.09
CA ALA A 120 -2.56 -5.53 34.15
C ALA A 120 -1.96 -4.33 34.88
N VAL A 121 -1.59 -3.26 34.17
CA VAL A 121 -1.00 -2.05 34.75
C VAL A 121 -2.06 -1.11 35.35
N SER A 122 -3.33 -1.28 34.99
CA SER A 122 -4.44 -0.41 35.39
C SER A 122 -4.62 -0.33 36.91
N LYS A 123 -5.23 0.77 37.36
CA LYS A 123 -5.64 0.91 38.76
C LYS A 123 -6.62 -0.19 39.19
N VAL A 124 -7.54 -0.59 38.32
CA VAL A 124 -8.58 -1.60 38.63
C VAL A 124 -7.94 -2.95 38.93
N ALA A 125 -7.07 -3.44 38.06
CA ALA A 125 -6.39 -4.73 38.27
C ALA A 125 -5.51 -4.73 39.53
N ARG A 126 -4.86 -3.59 39.84
CA ARG A 126 -4.08 -3.44 41.08
C ARG A 126 -4.95 -3.40 42.34
N GLU A 127 -6.19 -2.93 42.26
CA GLU A 127 -7.13 -2.95 43.38
C GLU A 127 -7.79 -4.33 43.57
N GLU A 128 -8.01 -5.07 42.47
CA GLU A 128 -8.55 -6.44 42.49
C GLU A 128 -7.50 -7.48 42.92
N MET A 129 -6.29 -7.44 42.33
CA MET A 129 -5.23 -8.43 42.51
C MET A 129 -3.98 -7.81 43.15
N LYS A 130 -4.15 -7.19 44.34
CA LYS A 130 -3.14 -6.39 45.06
C LYS A 130 -1.79 -7.08 45.28
N GLU A 131 -1.80 -8.39 45.56
CA GLU A 131 -0.60 -9.15 45.93
C GLU A 131 0.12 -9.77 44.72
N GLN A 132 -0.46 -9.67 43.52
CA GLN A 132 0.01 -10.36 42.33
C GLN A 132 0.86 -9.45 41.44
N SER A 133 1.89 -10.01 40.79
CA SER A 133 2.77 -9.26 39.89
C SER A 133 2.08 -8.89 38.57
N ASP A 134 2.66 -7.93 37.84
CA ASP A 134 2.11 -7.42 36.57
C ASP A 134 1.94 -8.56 35.54
N ILE A 135 2.86 -9.54 35.49
CA ILE A 135 2.76 -10.70 34.58
C ILE A 135 1.63 -11.68 34.95
N VAL A 136 1.36 -11.89 36.24
CA VAL A 136 0.23 -12.73 36.70
C VAL A 136 -1.09 -12.05 36.35
N ARG A 137 -1.20 -10.74 36.62
CA ARG A 137 -2.36 -9.93 36.19
C ARG A 137 -2.54 -9.97 34.67
N ARG A 138 -1.46 -9.89 33.89
CA ARG A 138 -1.53 -10.00 32.42
C ARG A 138 -2.03 -11.36 31.95
N ALA A 139 -1.64 -12.46 32.61
CA ALA A 139 -2.14 -13.80 32.29
C ALA A 139 -3.64 -13.96 32.62
N VAL A 140 -4.08 -13.52 33.80
CA VAL A 140 -5.53 -13.50 34.15
C VAL A 140 -6.33 -12.61 33.20
N GLY A 141 -5.80 -11.42 32.87
CA GLY A 141 -6.42 -10.51 31.91
C GLY A 141 -6.53 -11.12 30.51
N LEU A 142 -5.56 -11.95 30.09
CA LEU A 142 -5.61 -12.68 28.81
C LEU A 142 -6.69 -13.77 28.85
N ALA A 143 -6.81 -14.50 29.96
CA ALA A 143 -7.84 -15.52 30.14
C ALA A 143 -9.24 -14.92 30.04
N ARG A 144 -9.48 -13.84 30.81
CA ARG A 144 -10.76 -13.11 30.79
C ARG A 144 -11.04 -12.46 29.44
N TYR A 145 -10.01 -11.99 28.73
CA TYR A 145 -10.17 -11.44 27.38
C TYR A 145 -10.60 -12.52 26.37
N MET A 146 -10.10 -13.76 26.49
CA MET A 146 -10.56 -14.88 25.67
C MET A 146 -11.96 -15.40 26.05
N GLN A 147 -12.40 -15.19 27.29
CA GLN A 147 -13.74 -15.56 27.76
C GLN A 147 -14.80 -14.51 27.41
N ASP A 148 -14.50 -13.24 27.67
CA ASP A 148 -15.35 -12.11 27.28
C ASP A 148 -14.51 -10.85 26.98
N PRO A 149 -14.17 -10.62 25.69
CA PRO A 149 -13.44 -9.43 25.26
C PRO A 149 -14.15 -8.13 25.65
N LEU A 150 -15.49 -8.13 25.67
CA LEU A 150 -16.30 -6.93 25.85
C LEU A 150 -16.18 -6.39 27.29
N THR A 151 -16.28 -7.25 28.29
CA THR A 151 -16.10 -6.87 29.69
C THR A 151 -14.68 -6.37 29.98
N MET A 152 -13.66 -6.98 29.39
CA MET A 152 -12.28 -6.53 29.54
C MET A 152 -12.03 -5.15 28.92
N VAL A 153 -12.59 -4.88 27.74
CA VAL A 153 -12.55 -3.54 27.12
C VAL A 153 -13.36 -2.53 27.94
N ALA A 154 -14.57 -2.86 28.38
CA ALA A 154 -15.41 -2.00 29.21
C ALA A 154 -14.72 -1.61 30.54
N THR A 155 -13.93 -2.52 31.13
CA THR A 155 -13.10 -2.22 32.31
C THR A 155 -12.14 -1.07 32.04
N LEU A 156 -11.42 -1.10 30.91
CA LEU A 156 -10.48 -0.05 30.50
C LEU A 156 -11.18 1.27 30.11
N CYS A 157 -12.43 1.25 29.67
CA CYS A 157 -13.18 2.46 29.30
C CYS A 157 -13.55 3.36 30.49
N HIS A 158 -13.41 2.88 31.73
CA HIS A 158 -13.53 3.71 32.93
C HIS A 158 -12.36 4.67 33.13
N SER A 159 -11.20 4.34 32.56
CA SER A 159 -9.98 5.13 32.60
C SER A 159 -9.68 5.71 31.21
N GLN A 160 -8.68 6.58 31.11
CA GLN A 160 -8.16 7.04 29.83
C GLN A 160 -7.15 6.05 29.22
N GLU A 161 -6.95 4.87 29.84
CA GLU A 161 -5.93 3.90 29.43
C GLU A 161 -6.28 3.28 28.07
N ILE A 162 -7.57 3.10 27.78
CA ILE A 162 -8.09 2.58 26.49
C ILE A 162 -7.59 3.39 25.27
N LEU A 163 -7.36 4.70 25.43
CA LEU A 163 -6.83 5.58 24.37
C LEU A 163 -5.39 5.23 23.95
N SER A 164 -4.70 4.41 24.74
CA SER A 164 -3.34 3.95 24.47
C SER A 164 -3.30 2.73 23.54
N LEU A 165 -4.45 2.09 23.26
CA LEU A 165 -4.54 1.07 22.21
C LEU A 165 -4.39 1.74 20.85
N SER A 166 -3.56 1.17 19.98
CA SER A 166 -3.51 1.55 18.56
C SER A 166 -4.64 0.82 17.84
N LEU A 167 -5.80 1.49 17.73
CA LEU A 167 -6.98 1.04 17.01
C LEU A 167 -6.92 1.47 15.54
N HIS A 168 -6.40 2.67 15.26
CA HIS A 168 -6.31 3.20 13.90
C HIS A 168 -5.11 4.17 13.73
N PRO A 169 -4.36 4.15 12.61
CA PRO A 169 -3.18 5.03 12.41
C PRO A 169 -3.44 6.53 12.51
N LEU A 170 -4.69 6.97 12.25
CA LEU A 170 -5.10 8.37 12.34
C LEU A 170 -5.84 8.73 13.64
N GLN A 171 -5.88 7.84 14.65
CA GLN A 171 -6.64 8.09 15.89
C GLN A 171 -6.17 9.34 16.65
N ASP A 172 -4.87 9.68 16.56
CA ASP A 172 -4.27 10.83 17.23
C ASP A 172 -4.62 12.17 16.56
N MET A 173 -5.33 12.14 15.42
CA MET A 173 -5.93 13.32 14.79
C MET A 173 -7.21 13.78 15.52
N LEU A 174 -7.81 12.92 16.36
CA LEU A 174 -8.99 13.24 17.16
C LEU A 174 -8.58 13.89 18.49
N SER A 175 -9.41 14.79 19.02
CA SER A 175 -9.24 15.19 20.42
C SER A 175 -9.54 14.00 21.35
N LYS A 176 -8.93 13.98 22.53
CA LYS A 176 -9.17 12.92 23.53
C LYS A 176 -10.65 12.75 23.89
N VAL A 177 -11.42 13.84 23.84
CA VAL A 177 -12.86 13.84 24.11
C VAL A 177 -13.63 13.14 22.98
N GLU A 178 -13.31 13.44 21.72
CA GLU A 178 -13.92 12.80 20.55
C GLU A 178 -13.56 11.31 20.46
N HIS A 179 -12.30 10.97 20.71
CA HIS A 179 -11.83 9.58 20.74
C HIS A 179 -12.53 8.78 21.85
N MET A 180 -12.58 9.29 23.09
CA MET A 180 -13.35 8.64 24.17
C MET A 180 -14.83 8.50 23.83
N ALA A 181 -15.47 9.53 23.26
CA ALA A 181 -16.89 9.47 22.90
C ALA A 181 -17.19 8.45 21.79
N ALA A 182 -16.25 8.24 20.86
CA ALA A 182 -16.35 7.19 19.84
C ALA A 182 -16.20 5.78 20.45
N VAL A 183 -15.24 5.60 21.36
CA VAL A 183 -15.05 4.33 22.10
C VAL A 183 -16.26 4.03 22.98
N GLU A 184 -16.72 4.99 23.80
CA GLU A 184 -17.88 4.85 24.68
C GLU A 184 -19.14 4.48 23.89
N ARG A 185 -19.42 5.15 22.76
CA ARG A 185 -20.56 4.81 21.89
C ARG A 185 -20.46 3.37 21.36
N SER A 186 -19.27 2.91 21.01
CA SER A 186 -19.04 1.56 20.49
C SER A 186 -19.26 0.51 21.59
N VAL A 187 -18.74 0.75 22.79
CA VAL A 187 -18.93 -0.14 23.96
C VAL A 187 -20.39 -0.16 24.43
N VAL A 188 -21.06 0.99 24.49
CA VAL A 188 -22.51 1.05 24.76
C VAL A 188 -23.29 0.23 23.73
N THR A 189 -22.99 0.38 22.44
CA THR A 189 -23.67 -0.39 21.38
C THR A 189 -23.47 -1.90 21.59
N ALA A 190 -22.23 -2.34 21.80
CA ALA A 190 -21.90 -3.74 22.02
C ALA A 190 -22.50 -4.31 23.32
N VAL A 191 -22.49 -3.56 24.43
CA VAL A 191 -23.05 -4.01 25.73
C VAL A 191 -24.57 -4.19 25.64
N ASN A 192 -25.29 -3.30 24.96
CA ASN A 192 -26.73 -3.49 24.78
C ASN A 192 -27.02 -4.61 23.74
N GLN A 193 -26.16 -4.80 22.74
CA GLN A 193 -26.25 -5.92 21.80
C GLN A 193 -25.92 -7.28 22.42
N VAL A 194 -25.09 -7.39 23.45
CA VAL A 194 -24.83 -8.66 24.15
C VAL A 194 -25.80 -8.88 25.31
N GLY A 195 -26.12 -7.81 26.06
CA GLY A 195 -26.81 -7.89 27.34
C GLY A 195 -25.87 -8.20 28.51
N ILE A 196 -26.39 -8.11 29.72
CA ILE A 196 -25.65 -8.40 30.96
C ILE A 196 -26.52 -9.27 31.86
N ASP A 197 -26.00 -10.42 32.28
CA ASP A 197 -26.55 -11.17 33.41
C ASP A 197 -26.21 -10.44 34.72
N ILE A 198 -27.25 -9.90 35.37
CA ILE A 198 -27.10 -9.08 36.58
C ILE A 198 -26.64 -9.90 37.78
N ASN A 199 -26.98 -11.19 37.85
CA ASN A 199 -26.63 -12.09 38.94
C ASN A 199 -25.17 -12.55 38.78
N GLN A 200 -24.74 -12.88 37.56
CA GLN A 200 -23.34 -13.12 37.24
C GLN A 200 -22.46 -11.89 37.49
N ALA A 201 -22.96 -10.69 37.16
CA ALA A 201 -22.26 -9.45 37.45
C ALA A 201 -22.17 -9.17 38.96
N PHE A 202 -23.24 -9.45 39.72
CA PHE A 202 -23.25 -9.29 41.18
C PHE A 202 -22.20 -10.18 41.88
N VAL A 203 -22.02 -11.43 41.42
CA VAL A 203 -21.03 -12.37 41.98
C VAL A 203 -19.60 -12.04 41.54
N HIS A 204 -19.37 -11.78 40.25
CA HIS A 204 -18.02 -11.59 39.72
C HIS A 204 -17.72 -10.12 39.46
N GLN A 205 -16.92 -9.50 40.35
CA GLN A 205 -16.59 -8.06 40.32
C GLN A 205 -16.13 -7.54 38.95
N TRP A 206 -15.36 -8.34 38.19
CA TRP A 206 -14.87 -7.94 36.87
C TRP A 206 -16.00 -7.78 35.84
N LYS A 207 -17.09 -8.56 35.95
CA LYS A 207 -18.30 -8.46 35.11
C LYS A 207 -19.15 -7.23 35.41
N LEU A 208 -19.02 -6.59 36.58
CA LEU A 208 -19.69 -5.31 36.87
C LEU A 208 -19.24 -4.16 35.94
N ALA A 209 -18.10 -4.29 35.28
CA ALA A 209 -17.55 -3.25 34.42
C ALA A 209 -18.42 -2.93 33.18
N THR A 210 -19.29 -3.83 32.73
CA THR A 210 -20.21 -3.55 31.61
C THR A 210 -21.46 -2.77 32.04
N LEU A 211 -21.89 -2.89 33.30
CA LEU A 211 -23.14 -2.31 33.81
C LEU A 211 -23.28 -0.78 33.61
N PRO A 212 -22.22 0.05 33.71
CA PRO A 212 -22.29 1.47 33.40
C PRO A 212 -22.62 1.81 31.93
N PHE A 213 -22.46 0.87 31.00
CA PHE A 213 -22.65 1.08 29.55
C PHE A 213 -24.02 0.59 29.04
N VAL A 214 -24.88 0.05 29.91
CA VAL A 214 -26.29 -0.26 29.58
C VAL A 214 -27.06 1.04 29.33
N SER A 215 -27.96 1.03 28.35
CA SER A 215 -28.86 2.14 28.03
C SER A 215 -29.58 2.68 29.27
N GLY A 216 -29.50 3.99 29.49
CA GLY A 216 -30.10 4.65 30.66
C GLY A 216 -29.31 4.53 31.97
N LEU A 217 -28.41 3.55 32.10
CA LEU A 217 -27.43 3.49 33.20
C LEU A 217 -26.24 4.44 32.93
N GLY A 218 -25.21 4.31 33.75
CA GLY A 218 -24.04 5.19 33.81
C GLY A 218 -23.32 5.00 35.14
N PRO A 219 -22.05 5.44 35.31
CA PRO A 219 -21.22 5.05 36.44
C PRO A 219 -21.82 5.31 37.83
N ARG A 220 -22.63 6.38 37.98
CA ARG A 220 -23.34 6.68 39.24
C ARG A 220 -24.56 5.79 39.47
N LYS A 221 -25.35 5.51 38.43
CA LYS A 221 -26.57 4.71 38.51
C LYS A 221 -26.27 3.23 38.68
N ALA A 222 -25.29 2.70 37.93
CA ALA A 222 -24.82 1.33 38.06
C ALA A 222 -24.33 1.02 39.49
N ARG A 223 -23.53 1.91 40.09
CA ARG A 223 -23.10 1.79 41.49
C ARG A 223 -24.26 1.83 42.48
N ALA A 224 -25.25 2.71 42.25
CA ALA A 224 -26.44 2.78 43.10
C ALA A 224 -27.30 1.52 43.01
N LEU A 225 -27.45 0.94 41.82
CA LEU A 225 -28.14 -0.34 41.59
C LEU A 225 -27.45 -1.49 42.33
N VAL A 226 -26.13 -1.65 42.14
CA VAL A 226 -25.34 -2.68 42.84
C VAL A 226 -25.45 -2.53 44.36
N PHE A 227 -25.36 -1.30 44.89
CA PHE A 227 -25.52 -1.05 46.32
C PHE A 227 -26.92 -1.43 46.85
N LYS A 228 -27.98 -1.14 46.07
CA LYS A 228 -29.35 -1.56 46.41
C LYS A 228 -29.49 -3.08 46.44
N LEU A 229 -28.99 -3.79 45.43
CA LEU A 229 -28.98 -5.25 45.40
C LEU A 229 -28.21 -5.83 46.61
N GLN A 230 -27.03 -5.29 46.92
CA GLN A 230 -26.26 -5.67 48.11
C GLN A 230 -27.02 -5.45 49.42
N SER A 231 -27.89 -4.42 49.48
CA SER A 231 -28.73 -4.16 50.66
C SER A 231 -29.96 -5.06 50.78
N ARG A 232 -30.37 -5.75 49.70
CA ARG A 232 -31.45 -6.76 49.70
C ARG A 232 -30.97 -8.12 50.23
N GLY A 233 -29.66 -8.41 50.17
CA GLY A 233 -29.05 -9.62 50.72
C GLY A 233 -28.23 -10.39 49.68
N GLU A 234 -27.95 -11.67 49.95
CA GLU A 234 -27.11 -12.52 49.10
C GLU A 234 -27.85 -13.10 47.88
N GLY A 235 -29.20 -13.09 47.88
CA GLY A 235 -30.06 -13.71 46.85
C GLY A 235 -30.12 -13.01 45.48
N GLY A 236 -29.27 -12.01 45.22
CA GLY A 236 -29.19 -11.33 43.92
C GLY A 236 -30.49 -10.64 43.49
N CYS A 237 -30.81 -10.74 42.20
CA CYS A 237 -32.06 -10.29 41.60
C CYS A 237 -32.90 -11.50 41.16
N GLU A 238 -34.16 -11.56 41.60
CA GLU A 238 -35.08 -12.67 41.35
C GLU A 238 -35.89 -12.47 40.05
N SER A 239 -36.34 -11.24 39.78
CA SER A 239 -37.02 -10.88 38.53
C SER A 239 -36.76 -9.43 38.14
N ARG A 240 -36.87 -9.16 36.83
CA ARG A 240 -36.88 -7.82 36.23
C ARG A 240 -37.95 -6.90 36.80
N GLU A 241 -39.05 -7.40 37.33
CA GLU A 241 -40.11 -6.57 37.94
C GLU A 241 -39.60 -5.84 39.19
N LEU A 242 -38.81 -6.52 40.04
CA LEU A 242 -38.26 -5.96 41.28
C LEU A 242 -37.31 -4.79 41.04
N LEU A 243 -36.67 -4.74 39.86
CA LEU A 243 -35.77 -3.64 39.48
C LEU A 243 -36.52 -2.31 39.23
N ALA A 244 -37.85 -2.32 39.11
CA ALA A 244 -38.67 -1.11 38.97
C ALA A 244 -38.67 -0.23 40.24
N GLU A 245 -38.47 -0.83 41.42
CA GLU A 245 -38.30 -0.11 42.69
C GLU A 245 -36.88 0.45 42.84
N ASP A 246 -35.90 -0.25 42.26
CA ASP A 246 -34.50 0.10 42.38
C ASP A 246 -34.08 1.24 41.43
N LEU A 247 -34.76 1.37 40.29
CA LEU A 247 -34.42 2.31 39.22
C LEU A 247 -35.54 3.33 38.95
N PRO A 248 -35.21 4.60 38.64
CA PRO A 248 -36.23 5.57 38.20
C PRO A 248 -36.98 5.07 36.96
N PRO A 249 -38.28 5.37 36.76
CA PRO A 249 -39.10 4.77 35.69
C PRO A 249 -38.50 4.89 34.28
N ASN A 250 -38.00 6.09 33.92
CA ASN A 250 -37.35 6.31 32.63
C ASN A 250 -36.00 5.58 32.49
N VAL A 251 -35.34 5.22 33.58
CA VAL A 251 -34.10 4.43 33.55
C VAL A 251 -34.45 2.95 33.38
N TYR A 252 -35.39 2.47 34.19
CA TYR A 252 -35.95 1.13 34.13
C TYR A 252 -36.37 0.74 32.71
N ALA A 253 -37.24 1.54 32.09
CA ALA A 253 -37.73 1.33 30.73
C ALA A 253 -36.65 1.41 29.63
N ASN A 254 -35.47 1.95 29.92
CA ASN A 254 -34.34 1.95 28.98
C ASN A 254 -33.44 0.72 29.16
N CYS A 255 -33.23 0.24 30.38
CA CYS A 255 -32.23 -0.80 30.67
C CYS A 255 -32.81 -2.22 30.80
N VAL A 256 -34.09 -2.38 31.20
CA VAL A 256 -34.59 -3.66 31.72
C VAL A 256 -34.48 -4.83 30.73
N ALA A 257 -34.75 -4.60 29.44
CA ALA A 257 -34.60 -5.63 28.40
C ALA A 257 -33.14 -6.11 28.20
N MET A 258 -32.16 -5.29 28.56
CA MET A 258 -30.73 -5.57 28.40
C MET A 258 -30.13 -6.27 29.64
N LEU A 259 -30.86 -6.25 30.76
CA LEU A 259 -30.50 -6.93 32.00
C LEU A 259 -31.15 -8.33 31.98
N LYS A 260 -30.34 -9.35 31.75
CA LYS A 260 -30.75 -10.75 31.85
C LYS A 260 -30.81 -11.11 33.34
N VAL A 261 -31.92 -11.70 33.77
CA VAL A 261 -32.04 -12.27 35.12
C VAL A 261 -32.15 -13.77 34.95
N LEU A 262 -31.02 -14.47 35.13
CA LEU A 262 -30.99 -15.93 35.14
C LEU A 262 -31.11 -16.47 36.57
N PRO A 263 -31.59 -17.72 36.72
CA PRO A 263 -31.68 -18.38 37.99
C PRO A 263 -30.36 -18.40 38.75
N ASN A 264 -30.34 -17.70 39.88
CA ASN A 264 -29.35 -17.92 40.91
C ASN A 264 -29.91 -18.98 41.89
N GLY A 265 -29.02 -19.78 42.49
CA GLY A 265 -29.39 -21.02 43.19
C GLY A 265 -30.20 -20.87 44.48
N HIS A 266 -30.71 -19.68 44.80
CA HIS A 266 -31.65 -19.45 45.91
C HIS A 266 -33.12 -19.73 45.55
N LEU A 267 -33.47 -19.69 44.26
CA LEU A 267 -34.82 -20.01 43.75
C LEU A 267 -34.73 -21.15 42.73
N GLY A 268 -35.76 -22.00 42.68
CA GLY A 268 -35.84 -23.09 41.70
C GLY A 268 -36.15 -22.56 40.30
N TRP A 269 -35.69 -23.27 39.25
CA TRP A 269 -36.00 -22.93 37.85
C TRP A 269 -37.50 -22.80 37.57
N GLU A 270 -38.32 -23.53 38.33
CA GLU A 270 -39.79 -23.53 38.27
C GLU A 270 -40.47 -22.23 38.74
N GLU A 271 -39.74 -21.33 39.43
CA GLU A 271 -40.27 -20.07 39.98
C GLU A 271 -39.89 -18.84 39.14
N TYR A 272 -38.98 -18.97 38.17
CA TYR A 272 -38.54 -17.85 37.33
C TYR A 272 -39.44 -17.65 36.12
N ASN A 273 -39.54 -16.40 35.66
CA ASN A 273 -40.14 -16.09 34.37
C ASN A 273 -39.11 -16.33 33.23
N PRO A 274 -39.36 -17.25 32.27
CA PRO A 274 -38.43 -17.52 31.17
C PRO A 274 -38.10 -16.28 30.34
N LEU A 275 -39.04 -15.33 30.24
CA LEU A 275 -38.87 -14.10 29.48
C LEU A 275 -37.80 -13.17 30.08
N ASP A 276 -37.52 -13.26 31.39
CA ASP A 276 -36.42 -12.54 32.02
C ASP A 276 -35.03 -13.04 31.55
N GLY A 277 -35.01 -14.23 30.94
CA GLY A 277 -33.89 -14.81 30.20
C GLY A 277 -33.81 -14.43 28.71
N THR A 278 -34.67 -13.52 28.21
CA THR A 278 -34.74 -13.06 26.80
C THR A 278 -34.56 -11.54 26.67
N ARG A 279 -34.32 -11.02 25.46
CA ARG A 279 -34.31 -9.58 25.15
C ARG A 279 -35.70 -8.93 25.08
N VAL A 280 -36.78 -9.70 25.23
CA VAL A 280 -38.14 -9.14 25.17
C VAL A 280 -38.28 -8.09 26.27
N HIS A 281 -38.75 -6.89 25.91
CA HIS A 281 -38.98 -5.82 26.88
C HIS A 281 -40.25 -6.08 27.67
N ILE A 282 -40.27 -5.72 28.96
CA ILE A 282 -41.37 -6.07 29.88
C ILE A 282 -42.73 -5.50 29.45
N GLU A 283 -42.75 -4.34 28.78
CA GLU A 283 -43.97 -3.76 28.19
C GLU A 283 -44.61 -4.64 27.10
N SER A 284 -43.87 -5.62 26.60
CA SER A 284 -44.23 -6.51 25.51
C SER A 284 -44.43 -7.96 25.95
N TYR A 285 -44.37 -8.28 27.25
CA TYR A 285 -44.55 -9.66 27.76
C TYR A 285 -45.92 -10.27 27.42
N SER A 286 -46.95 -9.47 27.18
CA SER A 286 -48.25 -9.97 26.71
C SER A 286 -48.17 -10.70 25.36
N PHE A 287 -47.26 -10.32 24.47
CA PHE A 287 -47.15 -10.89 23.13
C PHE A 287 -46.55 -12.31 23.10
N PRO A 288 -45.39 -12.64 23.71
CA PRO A 288 -44.89 -14.01 23.74
C PRO A 288 -45.84 -14.97 24.46
N TYR A 289 -46.54 -14.54 25.52
CA TYR A 289 -47.57 -15.39 26.15
C TYR A 289 -48.71 -15.73 25.18
N GLN A 290 -49.24 -14.75 24.46
CA GLN A 290 -50.28 -14.99 23.45
C GLN A 290 -49.75 -15.85 22.30
N MET A 291 -48.59 -15.52 21.74
CA MET A 291 -47.95 -16.28 20.65
C MET A 291 -47.69 -17.74 21.03
N ALA A 292 -47.25 -17.99 22.27
CA ALA A 292 -47.00 -19.35 22.76
C ALA A 292 -48.32 -20.14 22.96
N CYS A 293 -49.36 -19.52 23.51
CA CYS A 293 -50.68 -20.14 23.61
C CYS A 293 -51.29 -20.42 22.24
N ASP A 294 -51.21 -19.47 21.30
CA ASP A 294 -51.74 -19.60 19.94
C ASP A 294 -50.98 -20.67 19.14
N ALA A 295 -49.64 -20.74 19.24
CA ALA A 295 -48.81 -21.75 18.57
C ALA A 295 -49.02 -23.18 19.08
N LEU A 296 -49.30 -23.34 20.38
CA LEU A 296 -49.50 -24.65 21.03
C LEU A 296 -50.98 -25.03 21.20
N GLU A 297 -51.90 -24.24 20.63
CA GLU A 297 -53.36 -24.37 20.76
C GLU A 297 -53.86 -24.45 22.23
N ILE A 298 -53.15 -23.78 23.16
CA ILE A 298 -53.46 -23.81 24.59
C ILE A 298 -54.60 -22.84 24.90
N THR A 299 -55.77 -23.39 25.23
CA THR A 299 -56.97 -22.60 25.54
C THR A 299 -57.03 -22.09 26.99
N ASP A 300 -56.21 -22.61 27.91
CA ASP A 300 -56.16 -22.10 29.28
C ASP A 300 -55.48 -20.72 29.31
N GLN A 301 -56.06 -19.81 30.09
CA GLN A 301 -55.64 -18.42 30.23
C GLN A 301 -55.12 -18.10 31.64
N SER A 302 -54.93 -19.12 32.48
CA SER A 302 -54.22 -18.99 33.76
C SER A 302 -52.76 -18.52 33.53
N GLU A 303 -52.21 -17.72 34.45
CA GLU A 303 -50.84 -17.22 34.32
C GLU A 303 -49.80 -18.36 34.40
N GLU A 304 -50.09 -19.41 35.17
CA GLU A 304 -49.30 -20.63 35.22
C GLU A 304 -49.26 -21.34 33.86
N ALA A 305 -50.42 -21.49 33.19
CA ALA A 305 -50.48 -22.07 31.85
C ALA A 305 -49.77 -21.21 30.79
N LYS A 306 -49.83 -19.88 30.88
CA LYS A 306 -49.09 -18.97 29.97
C LYS A 306 -47.58 -19.08 30.15
N ARG A 307 -47.08 -19.15 31.39
CA ARG A 307 -45.65 -19.37 31.67
C ARG A 307 -45.19 -20.70 31.09
N LEU A 308 -45.91 -21.79 31.40
CA LEU A 308 -45.60 -23.12 30.90
C LEU A 308 -45.73 -23.21 29.36
N ALA A 309 -46.67 -22.46 28.75
CA ALA A 309 -46.78 -22.35 27.31
C ALA A 309 -45.52 -21.73 26.70
N VAL A 310 -44.96 -20.67 27.31
CA VAL A 310 -43.69 -20.07 26.85
C VAL A 310 -42.51 -21.02 27.00
N GLU A 311 -42.42 -21.76 28.12
CA GLU A 311 -41.36 -22.78 28.32
C GLU A 311 -41.43 -23.85 27.23
N ARG A 312 -42.62 -24.42 27.03
CA ARG A 312 -42.86 -25.39 25.96
C ARG A 312 -42.63 -24.81 24.57
N ALA A 313 -42.97 -23.54 24.32
CA ALA A 313 -42.74 -22.89 23.03
C ALA A 313 -41.26 -22.58 22.75
N MET A 314 -40.42 -22.44 23.79
CA MET A 314 -38.96 -22.35 23.64
C MET A 314 -38.36 -23.72 23.29
N GLU A 315 -38.86 -24.81 23.87
CA GLU A 315 -38.44 -26.19 23.54
C GLU A 315 -38.96 -26.62 22.14
N GLU A 316 -40.26 -26.42 21.89
CA GLU A 316 -41.02 -26.80 20.70
C GLU A 316 -41.08 -25.64 19.67
N TRP A 317 -39.99 -24.87 19.54
CA TRP A 317 -39.90 -23.62 18.75
C TRP A 317 -40.40 -23.68 17.30
N HIS A 318 -40.48 -24.87 16.72
CA HIS A 318 -40.99 -25.10 15.37
C HIS A 318 -42.45 -24.64 15.23
N HIS A 319 -43.29 -24.80 16.27
CA HIS A 319 -44.68 -24.33 16.26
C HIS A 319 -44.77 -22.79 16.25
N VAL A 320 -43.83 -22.11 16.90
CA VAL A 320 -43.69 -20.64 16.81
C VAL A 320 -43.19 -20.23 15.41
N ASP A 321 -42.50 -21.12 14.69
CA ASP A 321 -42.04 -20.84 13.34
C ASP A 321 -43.18 -20.87 12.30
N GLU A 322 -44.20 -21.70 12.52
CA GLU A 322 -45.40 -21.83 11.67
C GLU A 322 -46.35 -20.62 11.73
N LEU A 323 -46.20 -19.73 12.73
CA LEU A 323 -47.03 -18.52 12.87
C LEU A 323 -46.76 -17.48 11.76
N ASP A 324 -47.81 -17.12 11.01
CA ASP A 324 -47.82 -15.97 10.10
C ASP A 324 -47.87 -14.65 10.88
N LEU A 325 -46.68 -14.10 11.13
CA LEU A 325 -46.52 -12.84 11.86
C LEU A 325 -47.04 -11.61 11.11
N GLU A 326 -47.17 -11.65 9.77
CA GLU A 326 -47.72 -10.52 9.01
C GLU A 326 -49.22 -10.40 9.25
N VAL A 327 -49.95 -11.53 9.19
CA VAL A 327 -51.37 -11.59 9.54
C VAL A 327 -51.57 -11.26 11.03
N TYR A 328 -50.75 -11.81 11.92
CA TYR A 328 -50.83 -11.54 13.36
C TYR A 328 -50.61 -10.05 13.68
N ALA A 329 -49.62 -9.40 13.06
CA ALA A 329 -49.38 -7.96 13.23
C ALA A 329 -50.57 -7.11 12.72
N GLN A 330 -51.24 -7.52 11.64
CA GLN A 330 -52.45 -6.87 11.15
C GLN A 330 -53.65 -7.06 12.08
N GLU A 331 -53.75 -8.19 12.77
CA GLU A 331 -54.77 -8.45 13.80
C GLU A 331 -54.58 -7.51 15.01
N LEU A 332 -53.37 -7.42 15.56
CA LEU A 332 -53.04 -6.51 16.66
C LEU A 332 -53.28 -5.05 16.28
N HIS A 333 -52.95 -4.67 15.03
CA HIS A 333 -53.25 -3.34 14.52
C HIS A 333 -54.77 -3.07 14.46
N ARG A 334 -55.57 -4.05 14.01
CA ARG A 334 -57.05 -3.99 14.02
C ARG A 334 -57.63 -3.88 15.44
N ARG A 335 -56.98 -4.48 16.45
CA ARG A 335 -57.35 -4.38 17.89
C ARG A 335 -56.93 -3.06 18.55
N GLY A 336 -56.11 -2.25 17.87
CA GLY A 336 -55.65 -0.94 18.35
C GLY A 336 -54.28 -0.94 19.02
N GLU A 337 -53.57 -2.07 19.04
CA GLU A 337 -52.28 -2.25 19.71
C GLU A 337 -51.07 -1.79 18.87
N GLY A 338 -51.32 -1.35 17.63
CA GLY A 338 -50.31 -0.87 16.69
C GLY A 338 -49.77 -1.96 15.77
N LEU A 339 -49.01 -1.56 14.75
CA LEU A 339 -48.38 -2.47 13.79
C LEU A 339 -46.99 -2.87 14.31
N LYS A 340 -46.90 -4.02 14.99
CA LYS A 340 -45.69 -4.47 15.72
C LYS A 340 -44.90 -5.60 15.02
N LEU A 341 -44.93 -5.67 13.69
CA LEU A 341 -44.33 -6.79 12.92
C LEU A 341 -42.87 -7.09 13.31
N HIS A 342 -42.00 -6.08 13.36
CA HIS A 342 -40.60 -6.30 13.76
C HIS A 342 -40.45 -6.76 15.21
N THR A 343 -41.21 -6.19 16.15
CA THR A 343 -41.20 -6.64 17.55
C THR A 343 -41.64 -8.10 17.68
N LEU A 344 -42.62 -8.55 16.89
CA LEU A 344 -43.05 -9.95 16.85
C LEU A 344 -41.99 -10.87 16.23
N GLN A 345 -41.27 -10.39 15.21
CA GLN A 345 -40.13 -11.11 14.61
C GLN A 345 -38.98 -11.25 15.63
N ASP A 346 -38.65 -10.19 16.35
CA ASP A 346 -37.65 -10.20 17.42
C ASP A 346 -38.05 -11.14 18.56
N ILE A 347 -39.33 -11.10 18.99
CA ILE A 347 -39.88 -12.04 19.99
C ILE A 347 -39.78 -13.49 19.50
N LYS A 348 -40.15 -13.77 18.25
CA LYS A 348 -40.04 -15.11 17.66
C LYS A 348 -38.60 -15.63 17.64
N MET A 349 -37.63 -14.76 17.34
CA MET A 349 -36.21 -15.10 17.40
C MET A 349 -35.74 -15.36 18.84
N GLU A 350 -36.16 -14.54 19.80
CA GLU A 350 -35.83 -14.72 21.22
C GLU A 350 -36.49 -15.95 21.86
N LEU A 351 -37.72 -16.33 21.46
CA LEU A 351 -38.34 -17.59 21.87
C LEU A 351 -37.56 -18.79 21.30
N ARG A 352 -37.05 -18.69 20.08
CA ARG A 352 -36.25 -19.75 19.44
C ARG A 352 -34.86 -19.91 20.07
N ARG A 353 -34.18 -18.80 20.40
CA ARG A 353 -32.85 -18.77 21.01
C ARG A 353 -32.73 -17.60 22.01
N PRO A 354 -33.12 -17.82 23.28
CA PRO A 354 -33.10 -16.77 24.31
C PRO A 354 -31.74 -16.12 24.49
N PHE A 355 -31.66 -14.81 24.24
CA PHE A 355 -30.43 -14.03 24.37
C PHE A 355 -29.25 -14.58 23.53
N GLU A 356 -29.51 -15.00 22.28
CA GLU A 356 -28.44 -15.43 21.37
C GLU A 356 -27.32 -14.38 21.26
N ASP A 357 -26.07 -14.84 21.29
CA ASP A 357 -24.91 -13.96 21.17
C ASP A 357 -24.72 -13.56 19.70
N VAL A 358 -25.01 -12.30 19.40
CA VAL A 358 -24.91 -11.72 18.05
C VAL A 358 -23.47 -11.40 17.64
N ARG A 359 -22.48 -11.66 18.50
CA ARG A 359 -21.06 -11.50 18.18
C ARG A 359 -20.61 -12.58 17.20
N ARG A 360 -19.51 -12.32 16.49
CA ARG A 360 -18.85 -13.35 15.68
C ARG A 360 -18.18 -14.36 16.61
N GLU A 361 -18.14 -15.62 16.17
CA GLU A 361 -17.36 -16.66 16.83
C GLU A 361 -15.86 -16.25 16.92
N PRO A 362 -15.15 -16.70 17.96
CA PRO A 362 -13.74 -16.35 18.14
C PRO A 362 -12.85 -17.02 17.08
N GLU A 363 -12.35 -16.22 16.15
CA GLU A 363 -11.35 -16.64 15.15
C GLU A 363 -9.92 -16.62 15.74
N GLU A 364 -9.07 -17.55 15.30
CA GLU A 364 -7.64 -17.54 15.62
C GLU A 364 -6.92 -16.35 14.93
N LEU A 365 -5.76 -15.94 15.45
CA LEU A 365 -5.00 -14.83 14.89
C LEU A 365 -4.49 -15.15 13.48
N ASP A 366 -4.91 -14.36 12.49
CA ASP A 366 -4.33 -14.35 11.14
C ASP A 366 -2.79 -14.30 11.18
N GLU A 367 -2.13 -15.04 10.29
CA GLU A 367 -0.67 -15.21 10.28
C GLU A 367 0.07 -13.87 10.21
N LYS A 368 -0.46 -12.90 9.45
CA LYS A 368 0.13 -11.55 9.37
C LYS A 368 -0.06 -10.80 10.68
N ARG A 369 -1.25 -10.87 11.30
CA ARG A 369 -1.49 -10.24 12.61
C ARG A 369 -0.59 -10.85 13.69
N LEU A 370 -0.46 -12.18 13.72
CA LEU A 370 0.45 -12.90 14.61
C LEU A 370 1.91 -12.48 14.37
N PHE A 371 2.35 -12.38 13.12
CA PHE A 371 3.67 -11.88 12.76
C PHE A 371 3.92 -10.47 13.31
N ARG A 372 3.00 -9.52 13.12
CA ARG A 372 3.13 -8.16 13.68
C ARG A 372 3.21 -8.17 15.21
N LEU A 373 2.37 -8.96 15.88
CA LEU A 373 2.34 -9.07 17.36
C LEU A 373 3.64 -9.67 17.94
N LEU A 374 4.23 -10.69 17.29
CA LEU A 374 5.45 -11.35 17.76
C LEU A 374 6.75 -10.59 17.44
N THR A 375 6.72 -9.67 16.47
CA THR A 375 7.93 -8.98 15.96
C THR A 375 7.94 -7.47 16.20
N GLY A 376 6.76 -6.85 16.40
CA GLY A 376 6.60 -5.39 16.42
C GLY A 376 6.72 -4.72 15.05
N GLU A 377 6.93 -5.48 13.97
CA GLU A 377 7.05 -4.94 12.61
C GLU A 377 5.66 -4.66 12.02
N THR A 378 5.55 -3.62 11.20
CA THR A 378 4.37 -3.25 10.42
C THR A 378 4.68 -3.31 8.93
N ASP A 379 3.64 -3.28 8.10
CA ASP A 379 3.74 -3.24 6.64
C ASP A 379 4.50 -1.96 6.14
N GLU A 380 4.70 -0.96 7.00
CA GLU A 380 5.57 0.19 6.75
C GLU A 380 7.02 -0.04 7.18
N THR A 381 7.25 -0.70 8.34
CA THR A 381 8.60 -0.94 8.87
C THR A 381 9.31 -2.06 8.12
N LEU A 382 8.59 -3.09 7.68
CA LEU A 382 9.10 -4.26 6.97
C LEU A 382 8.16 -4.64 5.80
N LYS A 383 8.58 -4.34 4.57
CA LYS A 383 7.91 -4.79 3.33
C LYS A 383 8.91 -5.15 2.24
N GLU A 384 8.43 -5.84 1.22
CA GLU A 384 9.20 -6.12 0.00
C GLU A 384 9.80 -4.84 -0.60
N GLY A 385 11.02 -4.95 -1.10
CA GLY A 385 11.73 -3.82 -1.67
C GLY A 385 12.23 -2.80 -0.64
N LYS A 386 11.91 -2.89 0.66
CA LYS A 386 12.43 -1.96 1.67
C LYS A 386 13.91 -2.22 1.94
N ILE A 387 14.66 -1.14 2.18
CA ILE A 387 16.07 -1.17 2.57
C ILE A 387 16.16 -1.12 4.09
N LEU A 388 16.94 -2.03 4.67
CA LEU A 388 17.15 -2.21 6.11
C LEU A 388 18.64 -2.37 6.41
N ASN A 389 19.03 -2.04 7.64
CA ASN A 389 20.35 -2.38 8.17
C ASN A 389 20.24 -3.69 8.97
N VAL A 390 21.13 -4.64 8.70
CA VAL A 390 21.08 -5.97 9.32
C VAL A 390 22.46 -6.39 9.84
N GLN A 391 22.49 -7.02 11.00
CA GLN A 391 23.72 -7.44 11.67
C GLN A 391 24.10 -8.87 11.29
N VAL A 392 25.34 -9.12 10.86
CA VAL A 392 25.83 -10.46 10.52
C VAL A 392 25.98 -11.34 11.77
N ILE A 393 25.19 -12.41 11.88
CA ILE A 393 25.35 -13.41 12.94
C ILE A 393 26.43 -14.42 12.55
N GLN A 394 26.34 -14.97 11.34
CA GLN A 394 27.20 -16.06 10.87
C GLN A 394 27.23 -16.11 9.33
N SER A 395 28.43 -16.16 8.75
CA SER A 395 28.62 -16.43 7.31
C SER A 395 29.03 -17.89 7.06
N ASN A 396 28.51 -18.48 5.97
CA ASN A 396 29.01 -19.74 5.42
C ASN A 396 29.27 -19.58 3.91
N SER A 397 29.71 -20.62 3.20
CA SER A 397 30.10 -20.52 1.78
C SER A 397 28.94 -20.36 0.78
N GLN A 398 27.69 -20.39 1.23
CA GLN A 398 26.47 -20.34 0.40
C GLN A 398 25.46 -19.28 0.85
N ARG A 399 25.47 -18.88 2.13
CA ARG A 399 24.58 -17.86 2.70
C ARG A 399 25.21 -17.11 3.87
N VAL A 400 24.75 -15.89 4.08
CA VAL A 400 25.02 -15.09 5.28
C VAL A 400 23.73 -15.04 6.11
N MET A 401 23.83 -15.45 7.38
CA MET A 401 22.76 -15.32 8.36
C MET A 401 22.91 -13.97 9.07
N CYS A 402 21.86 -13.16 9.01
CA CYS A 402 21.80 -11.83 9.60
C CYS A 402 20.69 -11.75 10.66
N ARG A 403 20.68 -10.67 11.46
CA ARG A 403 19.60 -10.28 12.36
C ARG A 403 19.09 -8.90 11.98
N LEU A 404 17.78 -8.71 11.96
CA LEU A 404 17.14 -7.40 11.91
C LEU A 404 17.08 -6.79 13.32
N GLU A 405 16.78 -5.50 13.44
CA GLU A 405 16.66 -4.83 14.75
C GLU A 405 15.50 -5.41 15.59
N SER A 406 14.42 -5.86 14.95
CA SER A 406 13.31 -6.64 15.55
C SER A 406 13.67 -8.07 16.00
N GLY A 407 14.92 -8.51 15.82
CA GLY A 407 15.37 -9.84 16.20
C GLY A 407 15.09 -10.95 15.17
N LEU A 408 14.35 -10.64 14.09
CA LEU A 408 14.09 -11.54 12.96
C LEU A 408 15.38 -12.02 12.28
N LYS A 409 15.33 -13.22 11.70
CA LYS A 409 16.46 -13.85 10.99
C LYS A 409 16.46 -13.43 9.52
N GLY A 410 17.49 -12.69 9.12
CA GLY A 410 17.78 -12.39 7.72
C GLY A 410 18.64 -13.48 7.08
N VAL A 411 18.42 -13.75 5.79
CA VAL A 411 19.25 -14.66 4.97
C VAL A 411 19.63 -13.95 3.67
N ILE A 412 20.92 -13.78 3.44
CA ILE A 412 21.47 -13.32 2.16
C ILE A 412 22.07 -14.53 1.45
N LEU A 413 21.57 -14.89 0.27
CA LEU A 413 22.10 -15.99 -0.53
C LEU A 413 23.35 -15.56 -1.30
N LYS A 414 24.10 -16.56 -1.78
CA LYS A 414 25.37 -16.33 -2.49
C LYS A 414 25.24 -15.45 -3.75
N GLU A 415 24.13 -15.59 -4.45
CA GLU A 415 23.78 -14.82 -5.64
C GLU A 415 23.38 -13.37 -5.33
N ASP A 416 22.79 -13.11 -4.17
CA ASP A 416 22.28 -11.81 -3.75
C ASP A 416 23.30 -10.91 -3.04
N TYR A 417 24.55 -11.37 -2.91
CA TYR A 417 25.60 -10.66 -2.17
C TYR A 417 26.39 -9.65 -3.00
N SER A 418 26.77 -9.98 -4.24
CA SER A 418 27.64 -9.13 -5.06
C SER A 418 27.42 -9.35 -6.56
N ASP A 419 27.26 -8.24 -7.29
CA ASP A 419 27.28 -8.19 -8.77
C ASP A 419 28.56 -8.81 -9.38
N ARG A 420 29.64 -8.93 -8.59
CA ARG A 420 30.95 -9.43 -9.02
C ARG A 420 31.18 -10.82 -8.44
N GLY A 421 30.89 -11.86 -9.22
CA GLY A 421 31.14 -13.27 -8.88
C GLY A 421 32.61 -13.68 -8.63
N ARG A 422 33.53 -12.72 -8.44
CA ARG A 422 34.90 -12.94 -7.92
C ARG A 422 34.99 -12.76 -6.40
N ASP A 423 34.06 -12.05 -5.77
CA ASP A 423 34.03 -11.82 -4.32
C ASP A 423 33.22 -12.92 -3.59
N ALA A 424 33.32 -14.15 -4.09
CA ALA A 424 32.36 -15.25 -3.86
C ALA A 424 32.59 -16.07 -2.56
N ASP A 425 33.44 -15.59 -1.66
CA ASP A 425 33.85 -16.28 -0.43
C ASP A 425 33.57 -15.42 0.81
N PHE A 426 32.36 -15.56 1.35
CA PHE A 426 31.77 -14.78 2.46
C PHE A 426 32.62 -14.73 3.73
N ARG A 427 33.52 -15.69 3.91
CA ARG A 427 34.42 -15.80 5.07
C ARG A 427 35.57 -14.80 5.05
N ILE A 428 35.90 -14.23 3.89
CA ILE A 428 37.05 -13.32 3.74
C ILE A 428 36.63 -11.86 3.94
N ASN A 429 35.38 -11.52 3.58
CA ASN A 429 34.93 -10.13 3.48
C ASN A 429 33.94 -9.68 4.57
N LEU A 430 33.39 -10.60 5.37
CA LEU A 430 32.41 -10.27 6.42
C LEU A 430 32.89 -10.71 7.80
N THR A 431 32.90 -9.77 8.73
CA THR A 431 33.12 -10.03 10.14
C THR A 431 31.80 -10.29 10.87
N ARG A 432 31.86 -11.06 11.96
CA ARG A 432 30.69 -11.27 12.81
C ARG A 432 30.33 -9.97 13.53
N ASP A 433 29.04 -9.75 13.71
CA ASP A 433 28.42 -8.57 14.33
C ASP A 433 28.57 -7.27 13.50
N GLU A 434 29.06 -7.37 12.25
CA GLU A 434 29.13 -6.29 11.25
C GLU A 434 27.73 -5.91 10.72
N VAL A 435 27.50 -4.63 10.45
CA VAL A 435 26.21 -4.13 9.95
C VAL A 435 26.27 -3.92 8.43
N ILE A 436 25.38 -4.62 7.71
CA ILE A 436 25.24 -4.54 6.25
C ILE A 436 23.91 -3.87 5.94
N THR A 437 23.89 -2.95 4.97
CA THR A 437 22.65 -2.46 4.36
C THR A 437 22.19 -3.45 3.29
N ALA A 438 20.96 -3.96 3.41
CA ALA A 438 20.37 -4.93 2.49
C ALA A 438 18.93 -4.54 2.12
N ARG A 439 18.44 -5.00 0.97
CA ARG A 439 17.03 -4.84 0.55
C ARG A 439 16.27 -6.14 0.74
N VAL A 440 15.05 -6.07 1.25
CA VAL A 440 14.08 -7.19 1.27
C VAL A 440 13.74 -7.57 -0.17
N LEU A 441 13.90 -8.84 -0.50
CA LEU A 441 13.62 -9.37 -1.84
C LEU A 441 12.11 -9.58 -2.07
N LYS A 442 11.71 -9.78 -3.33
CA LYS A 442 10.32 -10.10 -3.70
C LYS A 442 9.96 -11.51 -3.22
N ASN A 443 8.77 -11.68 -2.64
CA ASN A 443 8.37 -12.84 -1.85
C ASN A 443 9.40 -13.19 -0.75
N GLY A 444 10.20 -12.21 -0.30
CA GLY A 444 11.32 -12.44 0.60
C GLY A 444 10.94 -12.52 2.07
N ILE A 445 9.66 -12.36 2.42
CA ILE A 445 9.17 -12.51 3.79
C ILE A 445 8.50 -13.88 3.88
N ASP A 446 9.23 -14.87 4.40
CA ASP A 446 8.69 -16.21 4.57
C ASP A 446 7.94 -16.31 5.91
N ILE A 447 6.61 -16.20 5.82
CA ILE A 447 5.67 -16.36 6.94
C ILE A 447 5.06 -17.77 6.90
N GLN A 448 5.88 -18.81 6.70
CA GLN A 448 5.41 -20.18 6.88
C GLN A 448 5.10 -20.46 8.36
N SER A 449 3.82 -20.48 8.70
CA SER A 449 3.34 -21.10 9.92
C SER A 449 3.68 -22.58 9.93
N SER A 450 4.02 -23.12 11.11
CA SER A 450 4.39 -24.52 11.31
C SER A 450 3.21 -25.49 11.18
N ASP A 451 2.01 -25.00 10.86
CA ASP A 451 0.76 -25.72 11.10
C ASP A 451 0.29 -26.50 9.85
N ARG A 452 1.11 -26.55 8.79
CA ARG A 452 0.99 -27.58 7.74
C ARG A 452 1.40 -28.94 8.29
N ARG A 453 0.40 -29.77 8.57
CA ARG A 453 0.53 -31.20 8.85
C ARG A 453 0.95 -31.97 7.59
N ASP A 454 2.23 -31.86 7.20
CA ASP A 454 2.84 -32.82 6.28
C ASP A 454 3.22 -34.09 7.05
N ASP A 455 2.79 -35.25 6.55
CA ASP A 455 2.86 -36.54 7.25
C ASP A 455 4.29 -36.91 7.70
N GLY A 456 4.46 -37.10 9.02
CA GLY A 456 5.61 -37.82 9.60
C GLY A 456 6.93 -37.05 9.74
N GLY A 457 6.94 -35.71 9.59
CA GLY A 457 8.16 -34.89 9.60
C GLY A 457 8.30 -33.90 10.75
N TYR A 458 8.69 -34.35 11.96
CA TYR A 458 9.22 -33.43 12.99
C TYR A 458 10.55 -32.80 12.52
N ASN A 459 10.51 -31.68 11.78
CA ASN A 459 11.59 -30.68 11.68
C ASN A 459 11.24 -29.52 10.72
N SER A 460 10.28 -28.67 11.11
CA SER A 460 10.20 -27.28 10.64
C SER A 460 9.69 -26.41 11.78
N ARG A 461 10.62 -25.93 12.62
CA ARG A 461 10.31 -24.82 13.54
C ARG A 461 9.84 -23.65 12.67
N GLY A 462 8.65 -23.12 12.92
CA GLY A 462 8.02 -22.03 12.16
C GLY A 462 8.72 -20.68 12.34
N GLU A 463 10.04 -20.65 12.14
CA GLU A 463 10.88 -19.48 12.27
C GLU A 463 10.67 -18.57 11.07
N TYR A 464 10.18 -17.35 11.31
CA TYR A 464 10.09 -16.34 10.26
C TYR A 464 11.49 -16.01 9.72
N THR A 465 11.67 -16.11 8.40
CA THR A 465 12.93 -15.77 7.73
C THR A 465 12.74 -14.72 6.65
N ILE A 466 13.68 -13.78 6.58
CA ILE A 466 13.66 -12.65 5.65
C ILE A 466 14.80 -12.82 4.66
N HIS A 467 14.47 -13.08 3.39
CA HIS A 467 15.40 -13.11 2.28
C HIS A 467 15.79 -11.69 1.87
N LEU A 468 17.10 -11.45 1.87
CA LEU A 468 17.72 -10.14 1.74
C LEU A 468 18.78 -10.18 0.64
N GLY A 469 18.97 -9.06 -0.07
CA GLY A 469 20.08 -8.92 -1.00
C GLY A 469 20.82 -7.60 -0.84
N CYS A 470 22.15 -7.66 -0.82
CA CYS A 470 23.05 -6.51 -0.74
C CYS A 470 23.89 -6.30 -2.02
N ALA A 471 23.68 -7.09 -3.06
CA ALA A 471 24.25 -6.87 -4.39
C ALA A 471 23.94 -5.45 -4.90
N SER A 472 24.93 -4.78 -5.51
CA SER A 472 24.82 -3.40 -5.97
C SER A 472 23.67 -3.18 -6.96
N GLN A 473 23.25 -4.21 -7.70
CA GLN A 473 22.05 -4.18 -8.55
C GLN A 473 20.77 -3.84 -7.79
N ASN A 474 20.63 -4.28 -6.53
CA ASN A 474 19.45 -4.03 -5.70
C ASN A 474 19.37 -2.57 -5.24
N PHE A 475 20.42 -1.77 -5.41
CA PHE A 475 20.47 -0.35 -5.03
C PHE A 475 20.49 0.62 -6.23
N LYS A 476 20.46 0.13 -7.47
CA LYS A 476 20.50 1.00 -8.67
C LYS A 476 19.20 1.79 -8.84
N GLU A 477 19.32 3.00 -9.37
CA GLU A 477 18.21 3.94 -9.58
C GLU A 477 17.15 3.41 -10.57
N THR A 478 17.54 2.57 -11.54
CA THR A 478 16.57 1.82 -12.36
C THR A 478 15.76 0.78 -11.59
N ALA A 479 16.30 0.21 -10.51
CA ALA A 479 15.53 -0.64 -9.61
C ALA A 479 14.63 0.19 -8.69
N ARG A 480 15.04 1.42 -8.33
CA ARG A 480 14.20 2.35 -7.56
C ARG A 480 12.85 2.60 -8.26
N CYS A 481 12.85 2.93 -9.55
CA CYS A 481 11.62 3.08 -10.34
C CYS A 481 10.77 1.80 -10.45
N TYR A 482 11.39 0.62 -10.35
CA TYR A 482 10.67 -0.66 -10.33
C TYR A 482 9.96 -0.87 -8.98
N TRP A 483 10.69 -0.75 -7.87
CA TRP A 483 10.13 -0.92 -6.52
C TRP A 483 9.14 0.19 -6.14
N GLU A 484 9.35 1.44 -6.56
CA GLU A 484 8.40 2.53 -6.29
C GLU A 484 7.11 2.35 -7.10
N LYS A 485 7.17 1.97 -8.39
CA LYS A 485 5.94 1.74 -9.19
C LYS A 485 5.16 0.50 -8.80
N GLU A 486 5.81 -0.52 -8.23
CA GLU A 486 5.14 -1.76 -7.83
C GLU A 486 4.71 -1.78 -6.35
N TYR A 487 5.32 -0.95 -5.48
CA TYR A 487 5.10 -1.00 -4.00
C TYR A 487 4.96 0.36 -3.28
N CYS A 488 5.02 1.50 -3.97
CA CYS A 488 4.47 2.78 -3.48
C CYS A 488 3.15 3.04 -4.21
N VAL A 489 2.10 2.37 -3.75
CA VAL A 489 0.73 2.51 -4.28
C VAL A 489 0.05 3.75 -3.68
N ASP A 490 0.61 4.93 -3.95
CA ASP A 490 -0.11 6.19 -3.81
C ASP A 490 -0.57 6.63 -5.22
N PRO A 491 -1.88 6.56 -5.54
CA PRO A 491 -2.43 7.02 -6.81
C PRO A 491 -2.19 8.49 -7.11
N TYR A 492 -1.80 9.29 -6.11
CA TYR A 492 -1.51 10.72 -6.21
C TYR A 492 -0.01 11.03 -6.22
N TYR A 493 0.87 10.02 -6.08
CA TYR A 493 2.32 10.19 -6.20
C TYR A 493 2.73 10.23 -7.68
N ASP A 494 2.72 11.43 -8.26
CA ASP A 494 3.34 11.70 -9.56
C ASP A 494 4.83 11.98 -9.34
N PRO A 495 5.77 11.12 -9.82
CA PRO A 495 7.20 11.40 -9.71
C PRO A 495 7.53 12.66 -10.52
N ASP A 496 8.10 13.67 -9.85
CA ASP A 496 8.19 15.05 -10.38
C ASP A 496 8.65 15.06 -11.86
N PRO A 497 7.78 15.50 -12.81
CA PRO A 497 8.11 15.55 -14.22
C PRO A 497 9.36 16.37 -14.55
N LEU A 498 9.82 17.23 -13.64
CA LEU A 498 11.08 17.96 -13.74
C LEU A 498 12.30 17.04 -13.53
N GLU A 499 12.24 16.08 -12.60
CA GLU A 499 13.32 15.13 -12.36
C GLU A 499 13.47 14.14 -13.52
N GLU A 500 12.37 13.57 -14.03
CA GLU A 500 12.42 12.70 -15.23
C GLU A 500 13.01 13.43 -16.44
N ARG A 501 12.59 14.68 -16.68
CA ARG A 501 13.16 15.52 -17.77
C ARG A 501 14.63 15.80 -17.54
N ALA A 502 15.03 16.17 -16.32
CA ALA A 502 16.43 16.43 -15.97
C ALA A 502 17.32 15.17 -16.07
N ALA A 503 16.79 13.97 -15.81
CA ALA A 503 17.49 12.71 -16.01
C ALA A 503 17.64 12.36 -17.50
N GLN A 504 16.56 12.50 -18.28
CA GLN A 504 16.59 12.30 -19.73
C GLN A 504 17.55 13.28 -20.42
N ASP A 505 17.57 14.55 -20.02
CA ASP A 505 18.44 15.56 -20.62
C ASP A 505 19.91 15.37 -20.21
N ARG A 506 20.19 14.92 -18.98
CA ARG A 506 21.55 14.48 -18.57
C ARG A 506 22.04 13.32 -19.44
N GLN A 507 21.20 12.31 -19.73
CA GLN A 507 21.56 11.24 -20.65
C GLN A 507 21.76 11.71 -22.11
N LYS A 508 20.97 12.67 -22.60
CA LYS A 508 21.14 13.25 -23.95
C LYS A 508 22.44 14.04 -24.06
N GLN A 509 22.81 14.80 -23.03
CA GLN A 509 24.05 15.59 -23.00
C GLN A 509 25.30 14.71 -23.02
N GLN A 510 25.32 13.61 -22.24
CA GLN A 510 26.45 12.67 -22.21
C GLN A 510 26.69 11.91 -23.53
N LYS A 511 25.71 11.88 -24.45
CA LYS A 511 25.82 11.17 -25.75
C LYS A 511 26.37 12.01 -26.91
N LYS A 512 26.65 13.31 -26.73
CA LYS A 512 27.26 14.15 -27.79
C LYS A 512 28.78 13.98 -27.82
N ALA A 513 29.30 13.44 -28.93
CA ALA A 513 30.74 13.36 -29.15
C ALA A 513 31.37 14.78 -29.26
N PRO A 514 32.56 15.02 -28.68
CA PRO A 514 33.17 16.35 -28.66
C PRO A 514 33.62 16.84 -30.04
N PHE A 515 33.41 18.12 -30.33
CA PHE A 515 33.83 18.77 -31.57
C PHE A 515 35.35 18.95 -31.64
N ILE A 516 36.01 18.24 -32.56
CA ILE A 516 37.48 18.26 -32.73
C ILE A 516 37.89 19.27 -33.80
N LYS A 517 38.55 20.36 -33.39
CA LYS A 517 39.20 21.33 -34.29
C LYS A 517 40.41 20.69 -34.98
N ARG A 518 40.54 20.83 -36.30
CA ARG A 518 41.63 20.26 -37.13
C ARG A 518 42.65 21.33 -37.53
N ASN A 519 43.90 20.95 -37.73
CA ASN A 519 44.97 21.87 -38.16
C ASN A 519 45.23 21.74 -39.68
N ILE A 520 44.24 22.15 -40.48
CA ILE A 520 44.28 22.11 -41.95
C ILE A 520 44.32 23.54 -42.45
N LYS A 521 45.39 23.92 -43.16
CA LYS A 521 45.58 25.25 -43.73
C LYS A 521 45.10 25.26 -45.19
N HIS A 522 43.85 25.63 -45.42
CA HIS A 522 43.27 25.72 -46.76
C HIS A 522 42.19 26.83 -46.80
N PRO A 523 42.10 27.68 -47.84
CA PRO A 523 41.18 28.82 -47.87
C PRO A 523 39.70 28.47 -47.70
N VAL A 524 39.29 27.28 -48.17
CA VAL A 524 37.90 26.80 -48.14
C VAL A 524 37.62 25.96 -46.87
N PHE A 525 38.65 25.57 -46.12
CA PHE A 525 38.51 24.81 -44.88
C PHE A 525 38.24 25.70 -43.66
N LYS A 526 37.21 25.39 -42.86
CA LYS A 526 36.89 26.10 -41.60
C LYS A 526 36.51 25.14 -40.47
N ASN A 527 37.05 25.38 -39.29
CA ASN A 527 36.70 24.65 -38.06
C ASN A 527 35.38 25.17 -37.46
N VAL A 528 34.27 24.89 -38.13
CA VAL A 528 32.91 25.32 -37.74
C VAL A 528 31.95 24.13 -37.72
N GLU A 529 30.90 24.19 -36.90
CA GLU A 529 29.81 23.22 -36.91
C GLU A 529 28.85 23.42 -38.09
N VAL A 530 27.87 22.52 -38.26
CA VAL A 530 26.90 22.56 -39.37
C VAL A 530 26.12 23.89 -39.39
N SER A 531 25.58 24.29 -38.22
CA SER A 531 24.77 25.50 -38.04
C SER A 531 25.53 26.78 -38.35
N GLU A 532 26.77 26.90 -37.88
CA GLU A 532 27.63 28.03 -38.19
C GLU A 532 28.04 28.03 -39.67
N CYS A 533 28.35 26.86 -40.24
CA CYS A 533 28.66 26.71 -41.66
C CYS A 533 27.51 27.17 -42.57
N THR A 534 26.27 26.77 -42.29
CA THR A 534 25.10 27.23 -43.05
C THR A 534 24.87 28.72 -42.87
N ARG A 535 24.99 29.27 -41.66
CA ARG A 535 24.94 30.73 -41.43
C ARG A 535 26.01 31.49 -42.24
N MET A 536 27.24 30.96 -42.30
CA MET A 536 28.32 31.53 -43.10
C MET A 536 28.11 31.38 -44.62
N LEU A 537 27.24 30.48 -45.07
CA LEU A 537 26.88 30.33 -46.49
C LEU A 537 25.61 31.09 -46.86
N GLU A 538 24.69 31.35 -45.93
CA GLU A 538 23.46 32.13 -46.17
C GLU A 538 23.76 33.59 -46.52
N ASP A 539 24.87 34.13 -45.98
CA ASP A 539 25.38 35.47 -46.31
C ASP A 539 25.27 35.79 -47.81
N ALA A 540 24.62 36.92 -48.11
CA ALA A 540 24.35 37.40 -49.45
C ALA A 540 25.62 37.71 -50.25
N SER A 541 26.76 37.90 -49.58
CA SER A 541 28.08 38.03 -50.22
C SER A 541 28.49 36.78 -51.02
N LYS A 542 27.89 35.61 -50.73
CA LYS A 542 28.27 34.32 -51.34
C LYS A 542 27.27 33.86 -52.41
N PRO A 543 27.71 33.74 -53.68
CA PRO A 543 26.86 33.27 -54.75
C PRO A 543 26.50 31.79 -54.60
N VAL A 544 25.46 31.40 -55.31
CA VAL A 544 25.07 30.00 -55.50
C VAL A 544 26.23 29.21 -56.13
N GLY A 545 26.52 28.02 -55.59
CA GLY A 545 27.72 27.22 -55.89
C GLY A 545 28.90 27.42 -54.92
N SER A 546 28.81 28.33 -53.95
CA SER A 546 29.83 28.51 -52.91
C SER A 546 29.97 27.28 -52.00
N VAL A 547 31.20 27.00 -51.54
CA VAL A 547 31.54 25.85 -50.68
C VAL A 547 32.23 26.28 -49.39
N ILE A 548 32.02 25.51 -48.32
CA ILE A 548 32.90 25.45 -47.14
C ILE A 548 33.16 23.97 -46.82
N ILE A 549 34.42 23.60 -46.59
CA ILE A 549 34.79 22.28 -46.06
C ILE A 549 35.01 22.41 -44.56
N ARG A 550 34.45 21.50 -43.76
CA ARG A 550 34.52 21.53 -42.29
C ARG A 550 34.75 20.12 -41.70
N PRO A 551 35.13 20.00 -40.41
CA PRO A 551 35.11 18.72 -39.70
C PRO A 551 33.73 18.06 -39.77
N SER A 552 33.72 16.71 -39.87
CA SER A 552 32.48 15.92 -39.78
C SER A 552 32.21 15.50 -38.33
N SER A 553 30.93 15.47 -37.95
CA SER A 553 30.47 14.83 -36.71
C SER A 553 30.57 13.30 -36.74
N LEU A 554 30.83 12.69 -37.91
CA LEU A 554 31.01 11.25 -38.08
C LEU A 554 32.39 10.74 -37.63
N GLY A 555 33.36 11.63 -37.38
CA GLY A 555 34.66 11.25 -36.80
C GLY A 555 35.89 11.92 -37.45
N PRO A 556 37.10 11.64 -36.91
CA PRO A 556 38.36 12.27 -37.34
C PRO A 556 38.91 11.78 -38.70
N SER A 557 38.25 10.81 -39.32
CA SER A 557 38.56 10.29 -40.67
C SER A 557 37.58 10.75 -41.75
N THR A 558 36.75 11.77 -41.46
CA THR A 558 35.77 12.30 -42.42
C THR A 558 35.67 13.81 -42.31
N LEU A 559 35.63 14.48 -43.46
CA LEU A 559 35.28 15.90 -43.60
C LEU A 559 33.88 16.03 -44.22
N SER A 560 33.24 17.17 -44.01
CA SER A 560 31.98 17.52 -44.67
C SER A 560 32.18 18.74 -45.56
N LEU A 561 32.03 18.55 -46.86
CA LEU A 561 31.91 19.61 -47.84
C LEU A 561 30.45 20.09 -47.83
N THR A 562 30.22 21.37 -47.56
CA THR A 562 28.89 21.99 -47.59
C THR A 562 28.79 22.91 -48.79
N PHE A 563 27.89 22.60 -49.71
CA PHE A 563 27.71 23.26 -51.01
C PHE A 563 26.37 24.02 -51.05
N LYS A 564 26.40 25.33 -51.34
CA LYS A 564 25.21 26.20 -51.40
C LYS A 564 24.47 25.98 -52.73
N MET A 565 23.39 25.19 -52.70
CA MET A 565 22.52 24.99 -53.88
C MET A 565 21.59 26.18 -54.09
N PHE A 566 21.01 26.71 -53.01
CA PHE A 566 20.16 27.90 -53.05
C PHE A 566 20.11 28.55 -51.65
N SER A 567 19.46 29.71 -51.50
CA SER A 567 19.15 30.24 -50.17
C SER A 567 18.30 29.22 -49.40
N GLY A 568 18.69 28.93 -48.14
CA GLY A 568 18.10 27.86 -47.33
C GLY A 568 18.36 26.41 -47.79
N VAL A 569 19.07 26.15 -48.89
CA VAL A 569 19.29 24.77 -49.42
C VAL A 569 20.79 24.46 -49.53
N TYR A 570 21.26 23.59 -48.63
CA TYR A 570 22.66 23.20 -48.47
C TYR A 570 22.86 21.71 -48.66
N TRP A 571 23.74 21.32 -49.57
CA TRP A 571 24.09 19.92 -49.78
C TRP A 571 25.37 19.59 -49.00
N HIS A 572 25.27 18.66 -48.05
CA HIS A 572 26.41 18.13 -47.32
C HIS A 572 26.94 16.85 -47.98
N ILE A 573 28.16 16.91 -48.50
CA ILE A 573 28.86 15.80 -49.15
C ILE A 573 30.00 15.36 -48.23
N TYR A 574 30.12 14.06 -47.98
CA TYR A 574 31.14 13.50 -47.09
C TYR A 574 32.40 13.12 -47.86
N ILE A 575 33.54 13.68 -47.46
CA ILE A 575 34.88 13.30 -47.94
C ILE A 575 35.47 12.36 -46.90
N LYS A 576 35.80 11.13 -47.28
CA LYS A 576 36.50 10.18 -46.40
C LYS A 576 38.01 10.36 -46.57
N GLU A 577 38.72 10.41 -45.45
CA GLU A 577 40.17 10.60 -45.40
C GLU A 577 40.88 9.25 -45.20
N GLY A 578 41.72 8.86 -46.16
CA GLY A 578 42.58 7.68 -46.06
C GLY A 578 43.72 7.83 -45.03
N GLY A 579 44.33 6.71 -44.68
CA GLY A 579 45.57 6.66 -43.87
C GLY A 579 45.41 6.94 -42.37
N LYS A 580 44.19 7.05 -41.82
CA LYS A 580 43.96 7.42 -40.41
C LYS A 580 43.61 6.24 -39.52
N SER A 581 44.28 6.14 -38.38
CA SER A 581 43.99 5.14 -37.33
C SER A 581 43.45 5.78 -36.05
N ASN A 582 42.60 5.04 -35.32
CA ASN A 582 42.06 5.49 -34.02
C ASN A 582 43.12 5.53 -32.88
N LYS A 583 44.39 5.23 -33.15
CA LYS A 583 45.43 5.08 -32.12
C LYS A 583 46.29 6.33 -31.90
N ASN A 584 46.50 7.16 -32.93
CA ASN A 584 47.39 8.32 -32.88
C ASN A 584 46.63 9.64 -32.97
N SER A 585 46.47 10.35 -31.83
CA SER A 585 45.70 11.58 -31.75
C SER A 585 46.25 12.73 -32.61
N ALA A 586 47.57 12.77 -32.86
CA ALA A 586 48.21 13.83 -33.65
C ALA A 586 47.97 13.72 -35.16
N GLU A 587 47.97 12.50 -35.72
CA GLU A 587 47.69 12.24 -37.14
C GLU A 587 46.25 12.63 -37.50
N ASN A 588 45.31 12.38 -36.57
CA ASN A 588 43.90 12.71 -36.71
C ASN A 588 43.62 14.23 -36.83
N LEU A 589 44.57 15.10 -36.48
CA LEU A 589 44.45 16.56 -36.62
C LEU A 589 44.85 17.09 -38.00
N ARG A 590 45.61 16.33 -38.80
CA ARG A 590 46.04 16.69 -40.16
C ARG A 590 45.03 16.21 -41.20
N LEU A 591 45.21 16.60 -42.46
CA LEU A 591 44.47 16.06 -43.62
C LEU A 591 45.02 14.66 -43.96
N GLY A 592 44.15 13.68 -44.18
CA GLY A 592 44.53 12.33 -44.65
C GLY A 592 44.56 12.21 -46.17
N SER A 593 45.13 11.11 -46.68
CA SER A 593 45.25 10.81 -48.11
C SER A 593 45.16 9.28 -48.34
N PRO A 594 44.55 8.79 -49.45
CA PRO A 594 43.80 9.55 -50.45
C PRO A 594 42.50 10.14 -49.87
N LEU A 595 41.96 11.17 -50.52
CA LEU A 595 40.63 11.71 -50.21
C LEU A 595 39.61 11.06 -51.12
N THR A 596 38.50 10.56 -50.58
CA THR A 596 37.52 9.83 -51.40
C THR A 596 36.11 10.40 -51.26
N ILE A 597 35.45 10.62 -52.41
CA ILE A 597 34.05 11.04 -52.52
C ILE A 597 33.31 9.98 -53.32
N GLY A 598 32.35 9.31 -52.70
CA GLY A 598 31.61 8.21 -53.34
C GLY A 598 32.50 7.01 -53.68
N SER A 599 32.94 6.93 -54.93
CA SER A 599 33.83 5.90 -55.48
C SER A 599 35.04 6.49 -56.23
N GLU A 600 35.28 7.79 -56.10
CA GLU A 600 36.35 8.52 -56.76
C GLU A 600 37.39 8.99 -55.74
N GLU A 601 38.66 8.92 -56.13
CA GLU A 601 39.80 9.29 -55.31
C GLU A 601 40.43 10.59 -55.82
N PHE A 602 40.81 11.45 -54.88
CA PHE A 602 41.38 12.77 -55.11
C PHE A 602 42.66 12.93 -54.29
N GLU A 603 43.63 13.64 -54.85
CA GLU A 603 44.96 13.79 -54.26
C GLU A 603 44.96 14.76 -53.07
N ASP A 604 44.32 15.92 -53.25
CA ASP A 604 44.20 16.99 -52.26
C ASP A 604 42.84 17.73 -52.33
N LEU A 605 42.70 18.82 -51.57
CA LEU A 605 41.47 19.62 -51.55
C LEU A 605 41.30 20.49 -52.80
N ASP A 606 42.38 20.90 -53.47
CA ASP A 606 42.31 21.76 -54.65
C ASP A 606 41.92 20.95 -55.89
N HIS A 607 42.36 19.69 -55.99
CA HIS A 607 41.86 18.72 -56.97
C HIS A 607 40.35 18.48 -56.78
N ILE A 608 39.85 18.33 -55.54
CA ILE A 608 38.39 18.27 -55.27
C ILE A 608 37.68 19.55 -55.75
N LEU A 609 38.27 20.72 -55.55
CA LEU A 609 37.66 21.97 -56.00
C LEU A 609 37.57 22.02 -57.54
N ALA A 610 38.68 21.79 -58.24
CA ALA A 610 38.75 21.89 -59.70
C ALA A 610 37.98 20.78 -60.43
N ALA A 611 38.08 19.52 -59.99
CA ALA A 611 37.47 18.38 -60.69
C ALA A 611 36.01 18.10 -60.30
N PHE A 612 35.61 18.44 -59.07
CA PHE A 612 34.28 18.10 -58.55
C PHE A 612 33.40 19.33 -58.30
N VAL A 613 33.90 20.33 -57.56
CA VAL A 613 33.08 21.51 -57.17
C VAL A 613 32.85 22.48 -58.32
N GLU A 614 33.88 22.85 -59.08
CA GLU A 614 33.77 23.82 -60.17
C GLU A 614 32.78 23.37 -61.27
N PRO A 615 32.82 22.12 -61.77
CA PRO A 615 31.82 21.62 -62.71
C PRO A 615 30.40 21.63 -62.12
N MET A 616 30.23 21.18 -60.86
CA MET A 616 28.93 21.23 -60.18
C MET A 616 28.38 22.66 -60.04
N ALA A 617 29.23 23.62 -59.66
CA ALA A 617 28.86 25.02 -59.57
C ALA A 617 28.48 25.60 -60.95
N GLY A 618 29.22 25.22 -62.01
CA GLY A 618 28.90 25.56 -63.40
C GLY A 618 27.52 25.05 -63.83
N TYR A 619 27.22 23.76 -63.61
CA TYR A 619 25.92 23.17 -63.93
C TYR A 619 24.78 23.85 -63.15
N LEU A 620 24.95 24.03 -61.83
CA LEU A 620 23.99 24.73 -60.99
C LEU A 620 23.72 26.16 -61.47
N GLN A 621 24.76 26.93 -61.77
CA GLN A 621 24.60 28.28 -62.33
C GLN A 621 23.92 28.27 -63.71
N SER A 622 24.18 27.25 -64.55
CA SER A 622 23.52 27.13 -65.86
C SER A 622 22.00 26.92 -65.73
N VAL A 623 21.54 26.17 -64.71
CA VAL A 623 20.11 26.00 -64.42
C VAL A 623 19.50 27.30 -63.88
N VAL A 624 20.14 27.94 -62.91
CA VAL A 624 19.62 29.17 -62.28
C VAL A 624 19.54 30.34 -63.29
N LYS A 625 20.48 30.42 -64.24
CA LYS A 625 20.48 31.42 -65.32
C LYS A 625 19.57 31.06 -66.50
N HIS A 626 19.01 29.85 -66.57
CA HIS A 626 18.22 29.42 -67.72
C HIS A 626 16.84 30.08 -67.77
N ARG A 627 16.42 30.53 -68.97
CA ARG A 627 15.14 31.23 -69.25
C ARG A 627 13.84 30.55 -68.79
N LYS A 628 13.87 29.27 -68.41
CA LYS A 628 12.72 28.52 -67.86
C LYS A 628 12.83 28.26 -66.35
N PHE A 629 13.84 28.79 -65.68
CA PHE A 629 13.95 28.72 -64.23
C PHE A 629 12.93 29.66 -63.57
N LYS A 630 12.27 29.18 -62.51
CA LYS A 630 11.32 29.93 -61.69
C LYS A 630 11.71 29.71 -60.23
N GLN A 631 11.77 30.80 -59.46
CA GLN A 631 11.99 30.76 -58.02
C GLN A 631 10.63 30.65 -57.30
N GLY A 632 10.62 29.99 -56.14
CA GLY A 632 9.42 29.80 -55.32
C GLY A 632 9.25 28.38 -54.82
N THR A 633 8.28 28.17 -53.93
CA THR A 633 7.87 26.82 -53.51
C THR A 633 7.17 26.07 -54.65
N ARG A 634 7.03 24.74 -54.52
CA ARG A 634 6.37 23.90 -55.54
C ARG A 634 4.99 24.44 -55.93
N GLN A 635 4.20 24.88 -54.94
CA GLN A 635 2.85 25.41 -55.14
C GLN A 635 2.83 26.75 -55.89
N GLU A 636 3.80 27.62 -55.66
CA GLU A 636 3.94 28.89 -56.38
C GLU A 636 4.28 28.65 -57.86
N VAL A 637 5.21 27.73 -58.13
CA VAL A 637 5.60 27.34 -59.49
C VAL A 637 4.43 26.70 -60.24
N ASP A 638 3.64 25.85 -59.57
CA ASP A 638 2.39 25.30 -60.12
C ASP A 638 1.38 26.39 -60.47
N ALA A 639 1.15 27.34 -59.57
CA ALA A 639 0.24 28.46 -59.80
C ALA A 639 0.68 29.33 -60.98
N ILE A 640 1.99 29.53 -61.18
CA ILE A 640 2.55 30.23 -62.34
C ILE A 640 2.27 29.45 -63.63
N LEU A 641 2.56 28.14 -63.68
CA LEU A 641 2.33 27.33 -64.88
C LEU A 641 0.85 27.17 -65.23
N VAL A 642 -0.04 27.08 -64.23
CA VAL A 642 -1.49 27.07 -64.44
C VAL A 642 -1.98 28.40 -65.01
N LYS A 643 -1.41 29.54 -64.57
CA LYS A 643 -1.70 30.86 -65.18
C LYS A 643 -1.19 30.94 -66.63
N GLU A 644 0.04 30.48 -66.90
CA GLU A 644 0.59 30.41 -68.26
C GLU A 644 -0.26 29.53 -69.19
N ARG A 645 -0.75 28.36 -68.70
CA ARG A 645 -1.67 27.47 -69.46
C ARG A 645 -3.02 28.11 -69.74
N LYS A 646 -3.59 28.84 -68.79
CA LYS A 646 -4.87 29.56 -68.95
C LYS A 646 -4.77 30.70 -69.95
N ALA A 647 -3.66 31.45 -69.93
CA ALA A 647 -3.41 32.52 -70.89
C ALA A 647 -3.22 31.99 -72.32
N ASN A 648 -2.43 30.92 -72.49
CA ASN A 648 -2.13 30.33 -73.80
C ASN A 648 -2.47 28.83 -73.86
N PRO A 649 -3.74 28.42 -74.10
CA PRO A 649 -4.13 27.01 -74.11
C PRO A 649 -3.41 26.12 -75.14
N LYS A 650 -2.91 26.71 -76.23
CA LYS A 650 -2.12 26.00 -77.27
C LYS A 650 -0.64 25.81 -76.90
N GLN A 651 -0.14 26.51 -75.87
CA GLN A 651 1.27 26.44 -75.45
C GLN A 651 1.45 25.28 -74.46
N PHE A 652 2.59 24.57 -74.55
CA PHE A 652 3.01 23.57 -73.56
C PHE A 652 3.84 24.26 -72.46
N PRO A 653 3.31 24.45 -71.24
CA PRO A 653 4.00 25.18 -70.18
C PRO A 653 4.85 24.21 -69.36
N TYR A 654 6.11 24.59 -69.15
CA TYR A 654 7.06 23.87 -68.32
C TYR A 654 8.10 24.85 -67.73
N SER A 655 8.59 24.53 -66.54
CA SER A 655 9.63 25.29 -65.83
C SER A 655 10.54 24.40 -65.01
N LEU A 656 11.75 24.90 -64.75
CA LEU A 656 12.69 24.35 -63.77
C LEU A 656 12.57 25.13 -62.46
N SER A 657 12.64 24.46 -61.32
CA SER A 657 12.67 25.09 -60.00
C SER A 657 13.61 24.35 -59.04
N VAL A 658 13.93 24.99 -57.91
CA VAL A 658 14.69 24.36 -56.83
C VAL A 658 13.85 23.24 -56.21
N CYS A 659 14.49 22.10 -55.91
CA CYS A 659 13.91 21.09 -55.04
C CYS A 659 14.47 21.29 -53.62
N TYR A 660 13.57 21.51 -52.65
CA TYR A 660 13.96 21.65 -51.24
C TYR A 660 14.14 20.28 -50.57
N GLU A 661 13.41 19.27 -51.05
CA GLU A 661 13.48 17.89 -50.56
C GLU A 661 13.06 16.92 -51.70
N PRO A 662 13.90 15.96 -52.12
CA PRO A 662 15.27 15.69 -51.67
C PRO A 662 16.32 16.68 -52.18
N ILE A 663 17.37 16.91 -51.38
CA ILE A 663 18.53 17.75 -51.72
C ILE A 663 19.38 17.07 -52.81
N GLY A 664 20.01 17.87 -53.70
CA GLY A 664 20.80 17.38 -54.84
C GLY A 664 20.01 17.27 -56.16
N PHE A 665 18.75 17.70 -56.16
CA PHE A 665 17.85 17.63 -57.32
C PHE A 665 17.30 19.01 -57.70
N PHE A 666 16.98 19.18 -58.99
CA PHE A 666 16.06 20.19 -59.48
C PHE A 666 14.72 19.55 -59.81
N GLN A 667 13.65 20.34 -59.75
CA GLN A 667 12.32 19.90 -60.13
C GLN A 667 11.96 20.47 -61.51
N LEU A 668 11.61 19.59 -62.43
CA LEU A 668 11.00 19.93 -63.72
C LEU A 668 9.49 19.80 -63.58
N THR A 669 8.78 20.92 -63.65
CA THR A 669 7.30 20.95 -63.56
C THR A 669 6.71 21.26 -64.94
N TYR A 670 5.67 20.53 -65.35
CA TYR A 670 5.00 20.71 -66.65
C TYR A 670 3.51 20.33 -66.62
N ILE A 671 2.73 20.77 -67.62
CA ILE A 671 1.30 20.43 -67.75
C ILE A 671 1.02 19.85 -69.15
N CYS A 672 0.80 18.53 -69.24
CA CYS A 672 0.37 17.88 -70.50
C CYS A 672 -1.14 17.95 -70.73
N SER A 673 -1.94 17.57 -69.72
CA SER A 673 -3.41 17.43 -69.83
C SER A 673 -4.15 18.53 -69.06
N SER A 674 -4.24 18.39 -67.74
CA SER A 674 -5.02 19.28 -66.85
C SER A 674 -4.36 19.60 -65.50
N LYS A 675 -3.51 18.71 -64.98
CA LYS A 675 -2.81 18.89 -63.68
C LYS A 675 -1.29 19.08 -63.91
N PRO A 676 -0.62 19.90 -63.07
CA PRO A 676 0.85 19.92 -63.01
C PRO A 676 1.40 18.53 -62.69
N SER A 677 2.51 18.19 -63.34
CA SER A 677 3.30 16.98 -63.14
C SER A 677 4.74 17.40 -62.84
N HIS A 678 5.40 16.67 -61.94
CA HIS A 678 6.76 16.98 -61.49
C HIS A 678 7.68 15.79 -61.74
N GLU A 679 8.87 16.04 -62.27
CA GLU A 679 9.95 15.06 -62.35
C GLU A 679 11.24 15.63 -61.78
N LEU A 680 12.09 14.77 -61.22
CA LEU A 680 13.36 15.16 -60.61
C LEU A 680 14.51 15.01 -61.61
N ILE A 681 15.38 16.02 -61.65
CA ILE A 681 16.65 16.01 -62.39
C ILE A 681 17.76 16.05 -61.34
N SER A 682 18.59 15.02 -61.25
CA SER A 682 19.83 15.09 -60.47
C SER A 682 20.93 15.74 -61.31
N PHE A 683 21.96 16.25 -60.63
CA PHE A 683 23.19 16.68 -61.27
C PHE A 683 24.38 16.28 -60.42
N ASP A 684 25.51 16.11 -61.08
CA ASP A 684 26.81 15.79 -60.49
C ASP A 684 27.89 16.49 -61.34
N HIS A 685 29.16 16.40 -60.96
CA HIS A 685 30.28 16.94 -61.72
C HIS A 685 30.40 16.38 -63.16
N LYS A 686 29.71 15.27 -63.47
CA LYS A 686 29.60 14.66 -64.81
C LYS A 686 28.45 15.20 -65.68
N GLY A 687 27.56 16.04 -65.13
CA GLY A 687 26.42 16.62 -65.83
C GLY A 687 25.06 16.30 -65.21
N PHE A 688 23.98 16.56 -65.96
CA PHE A 688 22.61 16.36 -65.51
C PHE A 688 22.13 14.94 -65.79
N THR A 689 21.56 14.25 -64.81
CA THR A 689 20.97 12.92 -65.00
C THR A 689 19.46 12.97 -64.87
N TYR A 690 18.77 12.46 -65.90
CA TYR A 690 17.31 12.44 -66.01
C TYR A 690 16.85 11.13 -66.65
N ARG A 691 15.89 10.44 -66.03
CA ARG A 691 15.40 9.11 -66.44
C ARG A 691 16.54 8.13 -66.83
N MET A 692 17.57 8.01 -65.99
CA MET A 692 18.77 7.18 -66.17
C MET A 692 19.68 7.55 -67.36
N GLN A 693 19.53 8.72 -67.97
CA GLN A 693 20.42 9.22 -69.02
C GLN A 693 21.13 10.50 -68.57
N THR A 694 22.42 10.61 -68.89
CA THR A 694 23.25 11.77 -68.52
C THR A 694 23.40 12.72 -69.71
N PHE A 695 23.19 14.01 -69.46
CA PHE A 695 23.19 15.09 -70.44
C PHE A 695 24.23 16.15 -70.05
N PRO A 696 25.11 16.60 -70.96
CA PRO A 696 26.17 17.55 -70.64
C PRO A 696 25.69 19.00 -70.51
N THR A 697 24.44 19.30 -70.91
CA THR A 697 23.85 20.65 -70.86
C THR A 697 22.35 20.57 -70.60
N ILE A 698 21.81 21.56 -69.89
CA ILE A 698 20.37 21.61 -69.56
C ILE A 698 19.49 21.74 -70.80
N ASP A 699 19.93 22.45 -71.84
CA ASP A 699 19.16 22.57 -73.09
C ASP A 699 19.00 21.23 -73.81
N ARG A 700 20.05 20.39 -73.90
CA ARG A 700 19.95 19.05 -74.50
C ARG A 700 18.98 18.14 -73.73
N LEU A 701 18.98 18.22 -72.39
CA LEU A 701 18.03 17.52 -71.54
C LEU A 701 16.60 18.00 -71.82
N LEU A 702 16.39 19.32 -71.88
CA LEU A 702 15.07 19.90 -72.14
C LEU A 702 14.55 19.60 -73.57
N ASP A 703 15.42 19.48 -74.57
CA ASP A 703 15.04 19.11 -75.93
C ASP A 703 14.68 17.62 -76.05
N ASP A 704 15.39 16.74 -75.35
CA ASP A 704 15.00 15.34 -75.23
C ASP A 704 13.67 15.19 -74.47
N PHE A 705 13.50 15.90 -73.34
CA PHE A 705 12.25 15.99 -72.60
C PHE A 705 11.08 16.42 -73.50
N LYS A 706 11.22 17.50 -74.29
CA LYS A 706 10.17 17.93 -75.26
C LYS A 706 9.83 16.81 -76.24
N LYS A 707 10.84 16.16 -76.82
CA LYS A 707 10.65 15.06 -77.79
C LYS A 707 9.92 13.85 -77.19
N ARG A 708 10.07 13.58 -75.89
CA ARG A 708 9.40 12.46 -75.20
C ARG A 708 8.03 12.85 -74.65
N ALA A 709 7.86 14.07 -74.15
CA ALA A 709 6.58 14.65 -73.76
C ALA A 709 5.59 14.67 -74.94
N MET A 710 6.04 15.04 -76.15
CA MET A 710 5.25 14.98 -77.38
C MET A 710 4.87 13.55 -77.81
N ARG A 711 5.63 12.53 -77.38
CA ARG A 711 5.35 11.11 -77.65
C ARG A 711 4.55 10.42 -76.53
N ASN A 712 4.18 11.15 -75.49
CA ASN A 712 3.40 10.66 -74.35
C ASN A 712 4.04 9.44 -73.64
N GLU A 713 5.38 9.37 -73.66
CA GLU A 713 6.16 8.27 -73.07
C GLU A 713 6.11 8.32 -71.53
N ARG A 714 5.40 7.34 -70.93
CA ARG A 714 5.35 7.16 -69.47
C ARG A 714 6.77 7.08 -68.88
N PRO A 715 7.05 7.71 -67.73
CA PRO A 715 8.33 7.52 -67.06
C PRO A 715 8.54 6.04 -66.71
N PRO A 716 9.78 5.52 -66.78
CA PRO A 716 10.08 4.19 -66.24
C PRO A 716 9.78 4.18 -64.73
N PRO A 717 9.43 3.02 -64.14
CA PRO A 717 9.10 2.93 -62.72
C PRO A 717 10.30 3.34 -61.87
N THR A 718 10.23 4.53 -61.28
CA THR A 718 11.21 5.01 -60.31
C THR A 718 11.06 4.18 -59.03
N GLN A 719 12.01 3.26 -58.80
CA GLN A 719 12.28 2.84 -57.43
C GLN A 719 12.62 4.10 -56.61
N PRO A 720 12.07 4.28 -55.39
CA PRO A 720 12.52 5.36 -54.52
C PRO A 720 14.03 5.21 -54.32
N PRO A 721 14.80 6.31 -54.29
CA PRO A 721 16.25 6.23 -54.11
C PRO A 721 16.51 5.47 -52.82
N ALA A 722 17.14 4.30 -52.93
CA ALA A 722 17.57 3.55 -51.77
C ALA A 722 18.48 4.46 -50.96
N GLN A 723 17.97 4.94 -49.82
CA GLN A 723 18.83 5.53 -48.81
C GLN A 723 19.88 4.47 -48.50
N ARG A 724 21.12 4.71 -48.92
CA ARG A 724 22.30 3.95 -48.50
C ARG A 724 22.54 4.28 -47.04
N ALA A 725 21.63 3.82 -46.18
CA ALA A 725 21.83 3.72 -44.76
C ALA A 725 23.07 2.83 -44.59
N ALA A 726 24.16 3.44 -44.17
CA ALA A 726 25.35 2.70 -43.77
C ALA A 726 24.94 1.85 -42.57
N ARG A 727 24.68 0.56 -42.80
CA ARG A 727 24.39 -0.42 -41.75
C ARG A 727 25.52 -0.36 -40.73
N THR A 728 25.23 0.15 -39.54
CA THR A 728 26.00 -0.16 -38.33
C THR A 728 25.94 -1.68 -38.14
N PRO A 729 27.08 -2.40 -38.03
CA PRO A 729 27.07 -3.81 -37.72
C PRO A 729 26.63 -4.02 -36.26
N GLY A 730 25.36 -4.38 -36.08
CA GLY A 730 24.87 -4.88 -34.80
C GLY A 730 25.46 -6.26 -34.50
N THR A 731 25.92 -6.44 -33.27
CA THR A 731 26.30 -7.69 -32.61
C THR A 731 25.58 -8.94 -33.11
N ALA A 732 26.34 -9.93 -33.58
CA ALA A 732 25.86 -11.29 -33.80
C ALA A 732 26.02 -12.15 -32.51
N PRO A 733 25.07 -13.04 -32.20
CA PRO A 733 25.21 -14.01 -31.10
C PRO A 733 26.06 -15.23 -31.52
N ARG A 734 26.82 -15.77 -30.56
CA ARG A 734 27.30 -17.17 -30.51
C ARG A 734 26.16 -18.04 -29.92
N ASN A 735 25.98 -19.34 -30.16
CA ASN A 735 26.58 -20.42 -30.96
C ASN A 735 25.52 -21.59 -30.96
N PRO A 736 25.79 -22.87 -31.32
CA PRO A 736 26.82 -23.49 -32.18
C PRO A 736 26.22 -24.46 -33.24
N MET A 737 27.03 -24.95 -34.19
CA MET A 737 27.12 -26.39 -34.56
C MET A 737 28.17 -26.66 -35.65
N GLY A 738 28.87 -27.80 -35.58
CA GLY A 738 29.36 -28.49 -36.79
C GLY A 738 30.88 -28.54 -37.09
N ARG A 739 31.53 -29.61 -36.59
CA ARG A 739 32.60 -30.40 -37.24
C ARG A 739 34.00 -29.81 -37.57
N SER A 740 34.96 -30.28 -36.79
CA SER A 740 36.35 -30.72 -37.11
C SER A 740 36.42 -31.63 -38.38
N PRO A 741 37.60 -31.98 -38.97
CA PRO A 741 38.90 -32.22 -38.28
C PRO A 741 40.24 -31.93 -39.02
N GLY A 742 41.33 -32.13 -38.26
CA GLY A 742 42.73 -32.22 -38.72
C GLY A 742 43.51 -30.91 -38.58
N GLY A 743 44.73 -30.86 -38.03
CA GLY A 743 45.58 -31.89 -37.43
C GLY A 743 47.05 -31.43 -37.43
N GLY A 744 47.92 -31.97 -36.56
CA GLY A 744 49.38 -31.78 -36.67
C GLY A 744 50.03 -30.81 -35.68
N ASP A 745 50.29 -31.33 -34.47
CA ASP A 745 51.58 -31.33 -33.77
C ASP A 745 52.49 -30.11 -33.55
N ALA A 746 53.08 -30.16 -32.34
CA ALA A 746 54.45 -29.74 -31.97
C ALA A 746 54.80 -28.25 -31.86
N ARG A 747 55.74 -27.84 -30.97
CA ARG A 747 56.32 -28.38 -29.71
C ARG A 747 57.21 -27.27 -29.13
N TYR A 748 57.41 -27.23 -27.80
CA TYR A 748 58.58 -26.61 -27.13
C TYR A 748 58.68 -25.06 -27.29
N SER A 749 59.40 -24.29 -26.45
CA SER A 749 59.89 -24.55 -25.08
C SER A 749 60.33 -23.23 -24.42
N SER A 750 60.08 -23.15 -23.10
CA SER A 750 61.03 -22.76 -22.05
C SER A 750 61.82 -21.42 -22.08
N LEU A 751 61.78 -20.73 -20.92
CA LEU A 751 62.93 -20.08 -20.24
C LEU A 751 63.63 -18.88 -20.95
N SER A 752 64.06 -17.78 -20.34
CA SER A 752 64.23 -17.42 -18.92
C SER A 752 64.95 -16.05 -18.80
N THR A 753 64.88 -15.48 -17.58
CA THR A 753 65.92 -14.67 -16.88
C THR A 753 66.21 -13.20 -17.23
N ARG A 754 66.03 -12.39 -16.17
CA ARG A 754 66.88 -11.29 -15.64
C ARG A 754 67.10 -10.03 -16.52
N GLY A 755 67.20 -8.82 -15.94
CA GLY A 755 67.15 -8.43 -14.53
C GLY A 755 68.34 -7.54 -14.12
N GLY A 756 68.05 -6.36 -13.54
CA GLY A 756 69.01 -5.34 -13.08
C GLY A 756 68.40 -3.94 -13.32
N SER A 757 68.10 -3.09 -12.32
CA SER A 757 69.01 -2.42 -11.36
C SER A 757 69.87 -1.33 -12.04
N THR A 758 70.04 -0.10 -11.55
CA THR A 758 69.80 0.48 -10.20
C THR A 758 69.99 2.02 -10.23
N VAL A 759 69.59 2.73 -9.14
CA VAL A 759 70.12 4.05 -8.68
C VAL A 759 69.79 5.27 -9.57
N SER A 760 69.51 6.51 -9.12
CA SER A 760 69.06 7.21 -7.88
C SER A 760 69.65 8.64 -7.93
N THR A 761 69.08 9.57 -7.16
CA THR A 761 69.63 10.92 -6.78
C THR A 761 69.44 12.08 -7.80
N VAL A 762 69.19 13.37 -7.45
CA VAL A 762 68.94 14.10 -6.17
C VAL A 762 68.59 15.62 -6.45
N ARG A 763 68.17 16.42 -5.43
CA ARG A 763 68.09 17.93 -5.35
C ARG A 763 66.89 18.63 -6.07
N LEU A 764 66.31 19.78 -5.62
CA LEU A 764 66.45 20.64 -4.41
C LEU A 764 65.30 21.69 -4.29
N LEU A 765 65.09 22.26 -3.08
CA LEU A 765 64.53 23.59 -2.72
C LEU A 765 63.04 23.94 -3.07
N SER A 766 62.33 24.84 -2.35
CA SER A 766 62.33 25.27 -0.93
C SER A 766 61.24 26.36 -0.68
N HIS A 767 60.67 26.41 0.54
CA HIS A 767 60.03 27.59 1.18
C HIS A 767 58.75 28.21 0.54
N MET A 768 57.73 28.72 1.25
CA MET A 768 57.41 28.90 2.69
C MET A 768 55.97 28.38 2.96
N ALA A 769 55.60 27.78 4.10
CA ALA A 769 55.36 28.37 5.44
C ALA A 769 54.37 29.59 5.40
N THR A 770 53.39 29.75 6.30
CA THR A 770 53.46 29.53 7.76
C THR A 770 52.03 29.41 8.36
N GLN A 771 51.73 28.29 9.07
CA GLN A 771 51.08 28.16 10.42
C GLN A 771 49.71 28.83 10.74
N MET A 772 48.98 28.57 11.85
CA MET A 772 48.71 27.47 12.82
C MET A 772 47.42 27.89 13.60
N ARG A 773 46.75 27.19 14.53
CA ARG A 773 46.89 25.95 15.35
C ARG A 773 45.44 25.44 15.62
N GLY A 774 45.14 24.32 16.29
CA GLY A 774 45.91 23.22 16.89
C GLY A 774 44.89 22.15 17.37
N THR A 775 45.19 20.84 17.28
CA THR A 775 45.70 20.00 18.40
C THR A 775 44.70 19.82 19.56
N THR A 776 44.33 18.61 20.03
CA THR A 776 44.85 17.26 19.75
C THR A 776 43.90 16.17 20.26
N ARG A 777 43.87 14.99 19.62
CA ARG A 777 43.56 13.71 20.31
C ARG A 777 44.82 13.20 21.00
N VAL A 778 44.70 12.63 22.20
CA VAL A 778 45.60 11.58 22.71
C VAL A 778 44.76 10.53 23.44
N SER A 779 45.09 9.26 23.22
CA SER A 779 44.55 8.08 23.91
C SER A 779 45.53 7.58 24.97
N ALA A 780 45.05 6.98 26.07
CA ALA A 780 45.36 5.58 26.45
C ALA A 780 45.15 5.26 27.95
N GLN A 781 44.62 4.03 28.17
CA GLN A 781 44.96 3.05 29.21
C GLN A 781 44.72 3.28 30.72
N ALA A 782 43.88 2.36 31.23
CA ALA A 782 44.09 1.50 32.41
C ALA A 782 43.89 2.05 33.84
N CYS A 783 42.95 1.45 34.58
CA CYS A 783 43.32 0.45 35.60
C CYS A 783 42.14 -0.49 36.01
N ARG A 784 42.46 -1.65 36.59
CA ARG A 784 41.51 -2.63 37.19
C ARG A 784 41.52 -2.52 38.73
N ARG A 785 40.58 -3.24 39.37
CA ARG A 785 40.33 -3.41 40.84
C ARG A 785 39.41 -2.29 41.39
N GLY A 786 38.35 -2.54 42.16
CA GLY A 786 37.81 -3.80 42.70
C GLY A 786 37.95 -3.89 44.22
N CYS A 787 36.89 -3.55 44.96
CA CYS A 787 36.72 -3.78 46.41
C CYS A 787 35.23 -3.95 46.78
N ARG A 788 34.95 -4.46 47.99
CA ARG A 788 33.67 -5.12 48.37
C ARG A 788 32.85 -4.36 49.43
N ARG A 789 31.51 -4.40 49.28
CA ARG A 789 30.47 -4.39 50.35
C ARG A 789 30.47 -3.15 51.30
N PRO A 790 29.55 -3.05 52.29
CA PRO A 790 28.17 -2.59 52.07
C PRO A 790 27.73 -1.48 53.05
N MET A 791 26.52 -0.92 52.89
CA MET A 791 25.79 -0.29 54.00
C MET A 791 24.36 -0.84 54.09
N ALA A 792 23.90 -0.98 55.33
CA ALA A 792 22.60 -1.53 55.73
C ALA A 792 21.69 -0.41 56.28
N PRO A 793 20.44 -0.69 56.71
CA PRO A 793 19.34 0.29 56.67
C PRO A 793 19.10 1.02 58.02
N PRO A 794 18.13 1.95 58.05
CA PRO A 794 17.38 2.28 59.27
C PRO A 794 16.09 1.45 59.36
N GLN A 795 16.10 0.48 60.28
CA GLN A 795 14.93 0.05 61.07
C GLN A 795 14.70 1.08 62.19
N ASP A 796 13.57 1.18 62.91
CA ASP A 796 12.19 0.68 62.80
C ASP A 796 11.38 1.60 63.73
N LEU A 797 10.06 1.75 63.54
CA LEU A 797 9.19 2.12 64.68
C LEU A 797 7.79 1.53 64.51
N ILE A 798 7.40 0.77 65.52
CA ILE A 798 6.28 -0.18 65.55
C ILE A 798 5.04 0.51 66.14
N CYS A 799 3.87 0.35 65.52
CA CYS A 799 2.67 -0.19 66.17
C CYS A 799 1.48 -0.32 65.19
N ALA A 800 0.64 -1.31 65.45
CA ALA A 800 -0.51 -1.68 64.62
C ALA A 800 -1.85 -1.29 65.33
N PRO A 801 -3.00 -1.97 65.15
CA PRO A 801 -4.06 -1.44 64.30
C PRO A 801 -5.42 -1.28 65.02
N LEU A 802 -6.26 -0.32 64.58
CA LEU A 802 -7.68 -0.26 64.96
C LEU A 802 -8.55 0.24 63.81
N GLY A 803 -9.75 -0.32 63.68
CA GLY A 803 -10.78 0.10 62.71
C GLY A 803 -11.85 1.00 63.35
N ILE A 804 -13.12 0.72 63.01
CA ILE A 804 -14.36 1.41 63.44
C ILE A 804 -14.79 2.57 62.53
N SER A 805 -15.75 2.26 61.65
CA SER A 805 -17.13 2.81 61.53
C SER A 805 -17.48 4.26 61.97
N PRO A 806 -18.52 4.89 61.36
CA PRO A 806 -18.84 6.32 61.47
C PRO A 806 -19.72 6.64 62.71
N PRO A 807 -19.97 7.93 63.10
CA PRO A 807 -21.06 8.77 62.51
C PRO A 807 -20.77 10.31 62.65
N PRO A 808 -21.75 11.22 62.89
CA PRO A 808 -22.82 11.69 62.00
C PRO A 808 -22.86 13.23 61.76
N GLY A 809 -23.52 13.65 60.66
CA GLY A 809 -24.65 14.59 60.67
C GLY A 809 -24.57 16.08 61.10
N ILE A 810 -25.53 16.84 60.51
CA ILE A 810 -26.25 18.02 61.04
C ILE A 810 -25.73 19.44 60.66
N SER A 811 -26.54 20.09 59.79
CA SER A 811 -26.84 21.54 59.70
C SER A 811 -25.76 22.55 59.28
N GLY A 812 -26.21 23.66 58.68
CA GLY A 812 -25.41 24.89 58.57
C GLY A 812 -25.65 25.70 57.30
N GLU A 813 -26.79 26.39 57.19
CA GLU A 813 -26.90 27.52 56.26
C GLU A 813 -25.95 28.65 56.71
N THR A 814 -25.21 29.29 55.79
CA THR A 814 -25.26 30.76 55.60
C THR A 814 -24.38 31.25 54.45
N ALA A 815 -24.91 32.28 53.79
CA ALA A 815 -24.40 32.90 52.57
C ALA A 815 -23.26 33.92 52.79
N LEU A 816 -22.72 34.39 51.65
CA LEU A 816 -21.86 35.58 51.44
C LEU A 816 -20.36 35.37 51.78
N SER A 817 -19.40 35.91 51.02
CA SER A 817 -19.46 37.11 50.18
C SER A 817 -18.59 37.06 48.90
N ARG A 818 -18.76 38.11 48.06
CA ARG A 818 -18.18 38.31 46.72
C ARG A 818 -16.67 38.55 46.71
N ALA A 819 -15.99 38.03 45.68
CA ALA A 819 -14.92 38.76 44.98
C ALA A 819 -14.96 38.42 43.47
N SER A 820 -14.63 39.38 42.61
CA SER A 820 -14.94 39.40 41.17
C SER A 820 -13.78 38.99 40.25
N LEU A 821 -14.10 38.33 39.13
CA LEU A 821 -13.21 38.14 37.97
C LEU A 821 -13.89 38.62 36.67
N PRO A 822 -13.12 39.00 35.62
CA PRO A 822 -13.61 39.85 34.53
C PRO A 822 -14.38 39.11 33.41
N ARG A 823 -15.18 39.87 32.66
CA ARG A 823 -15.99 39.41 31.52
C ARG A 823 -15.16 39.20 30.25
N GLY A 824 -15.53 38.20 29.44
CA GLY A 824 -14.99 38.00 28.10
C GLY A 824 -15.82 37.05 27.21
N ILE A 825 -16.80 37.62 26.50
CA ILE A 825 -17.41 37.13 25.23
C ILE A 825 -18.03 35.71 25.23
N THR A 826 -19.37 35.67 25.20
CA THR A 826 -20.18 34.51 24.76
C THR A 826 -20.95 34.86 23.48
N PRO A 827 -21.05 33.98 22.47
CA PRO A 827 -21.92 34.22 21.31
C PRO A 827 -23.39 33.97 21.65
N GLU A 828 -24.26 34.95 21.40
CA GLU A 828 -25.71 34.80 21.55
C GLU A 828 -26.31 34.00 20.39
N TRP A 829 -27.23 33.09 20.71
CA TRP A 829 -28.06 32.40 19.71
C TRP A 829 -29.29 33.25 19.34
N PRO A 830 -29.74 33.25 18.07
CA PRO A 830 -30.89 34.04 17.67
C PRO A 830 -32.20 33.51 18.28
N PRO A 831 -33.20 34.37 18.57
CA PRO A 831 -34.46 33.95 19.18
C PRO A 831 -35.23 32.92 18.32
N LEU A 832 -35.85 31.94 18.98
CA LEU A 832 -36.67 30.86 18.38
C LEU A 832 -37.70 31.33 17.33
N ALA A 833 -38.22 32.55 17.46
CA ALA A 833 -39.14 33.14 16.48
C ALA A 833 -38.53 33.30 15.07
N ALA A 834 -37.24 33.61 14.97
CA ALA A 834 -36.53 33.76 13.69
C ALA A 834 -36.35 32.40 12.98
N VAL A 835 -36.01 31.36 13.74
CA VAL A 835 -35.88 29.98 13.25
C VAL A 835 -37.23 29.46 12.73
N ARG A 836 -38.32 29.72 13.47
CA ARG A 836 -39.68 29.35 13.08
C ARG A 836 -40.13 30.07 11.79
N MET A 837 -39.88 31.38 11.70
CA MET A 837 -40.14 32.19 10.49
C MET A 837 -39.36 31.73 9.25
N ALA A 838 -38.14 31.20 9.43
CA ALA A 838 -37.37 30.60 8.34
C ALA A 838 -37.99 29.27 7.89
N GLY A 839 -38.33 28.38 8.84
CA GLY A 839 -39.00 27.10 8.56
C GLY A 839 -40.33 27.26 7.80
N ASP A 840 -41.19 28.20 8.22
CA ASP A 840 -42.48 28.46 7.56
C ASP A 840 -42.35 29.12 6.17
N ARG A 841 -41.19 29.72 5.86
CA ARG A 841 -40.87 30.28 4.54
C ARG A 841 -40.33 29.21 3.59
N VAL A 842 -39.58 28.22 4.12
CA VAL A 842 -39.13 27.04 3.36
C VAL A 842 -40.31 26.10 3.08
N LYS A 843 -41.17 25.79 4.07
CA LYS A 843 -42.39 24.97 3.86
C LYS A 843 -43.26 25.48 2.71
N ARG A 844 -43.54 26.79 2.68
CA ARG A 844 -44.33 27.42 1.60
C ARG A 844 -43.66 27.37 0.21
N ARG A 845 -42.33 27.30 0.16
CA ARG A 845 -41.58 27.21 -1.10
C ARG A 845 -41.54 25.78 -1.62
N VAL A 846 -41.45 24.79 -0.73
CA VAL A 846 -41.54 23.36 -1.08
C VAL A 846 -42.96 22.98 -1.50
N SER A 847 -44.00 23.47 -0.81
CA SER A 847 -45.39 23.19 -1.20
C SER A 847 -45.74 23.75 -2.58
N GLY A 848 -45.32 24.98 -2.90
CA GLY A 848 -45.56 25.59 -4.22
C GLY A 848 -44.83 24.91 -5.38
N VAL A 849 -43.70 24.22 -5.11
CA VAL A 849 -42.99 23.41 -6.14
C VAL A 849 -43.66 22.05 -6.33
N ALA A 850 -44.17 21.42 -5.26
CA ALA A 850 -44.92 20.17 -5.36
C ALA A 850 -46.24 20.33 -6.12
N GLU A 851 -46.95 21.44 -5.93
CA GLU A 851 -48.22 21.74 -6.58
C GLU A 851 -48.07 21.98 -8.09
N ALA A 852 -46.94 22.55 -8.53
CA ALA A 852 -46.60 22.70 -9.95
C ALA A 852 -46.16 21.38 -10.64
N ALA A 853 -45.84 20.33 -9.89
CA ALA A 853 -45.30 19.07 -10.41
C ALA A 853 -46.35 17.95 -10.59
N GLY A 854 -47.59 18.16 -10.17
CA GLY A 854 -48.74 17.30 -10.52
C GLY A 854 -48.70 15.86 -9.97
N LYS A 855 -47.90 15.57 -8.94
CA LYS A 855 -47.82 14.23 -8.30
C LYS A 855 -48.06 14.32 -6.79
N ARG A 856 -49.02 13.54 -6.29
CA ARG A 856 -49.32 13.37 -4.85
C ARG A 856 -48.76 12.05 -4.33
N GLU A 857 -47.48 12.03 -3.95
CA GLU A 857 -46.91 10.99 -3.09
C GLU A 857 -46.03 11.66 -2.02
N MET A 858 -46.04 11.13 -0.79
CA MET A 858 -45.27 11.70 0.33
C MET A 858 -43.81 11.24 0.28
N VAL A 859 -42.88 12.20 0.36
CA VAL A 859 -41.45 11.93 0.59
C VAL A 859 -41.14 12.05 2.10
N PRO A 860 -40.41 11.11 2.72
CA PRO A 860 -40.09 11.17 4.15
C PRO A 860 -39.21 12.37 4.53
N ALA A 861 -39.42 12.91 5.73
CA ALA A 861 -38.79 14.17 6.20
C ALA A 861 -37.26 14.10 6.42
N VAL A 862 -36.64 12.92 6.31
CA VAL A 862 -35.21 12.70 6.61
C VAL A 862 -34.30 13.40 5.59
N LEU A 863 -34.65 13.36 4.30
CA LEU A 863 -33.86 13.97 3.21
C LEU A 863 -33.79 15.50 3.24
N VAL A 864 -34.62 16.16 4.04
CA VAL A 864 -34.62 17.64 4.16
C VAL A 864 -33.59 18.13 5.18
N LEU A 865 -33.18 17.30 6.14
CA LEU A 865 -32.22 17.68 7.19
C LEU A 865 -30.77 17.67 6.70
N GLU A 866 -30.36 16.66 5.93
CA GLU A 866 -28.97 16.59 5.40
C GLU A 866 -28.64 17.75 4.46
N ALA A 867 -29.58 18.14 3.59
CA ALA A 867 -29.42 19.28 2.68
C ALA A 867 -29.24 20.63 3.42
N VAL A 868 -29.81 20.78 4.62
CA VAL A 868 -29.68 22.00 5.44
C VAL A 868 -28.32 22.06 6.14
N VAL A 869 -27.80 20.92 6.61
CA VAL A 869 -26.47 20.87 7.27
C VAL A 869 -25.35 21.15 6.26
N VAL A 870 -25.42 20.58 5.06
CA VAL A 870 -24.43 20.83 3.99
C VAL A 870 -24.44 22.29 3.53
N ALA A 871 -25.62 22.93 3.45
CA ALA A 871 -25.73 24.34 3.11
C ALA A 871 -25.23 25.29 4.22
N ALA A 872 -25.40 24.92 5.50
CA ALA A 872 -24.94 25.72 6.64
C ALA A 872 -23.41 25.67 6.83
N ALA A 873 -22.78 24.51 6.57
CA ALA A 873 -21.33 24.34 6.66
C ALA A 873 -20.55 25.19 5.64
N GLY A 874 -21.15 25.55 4.50
CA GLY A 874 -20.54 26.39 3.48
C GLY A 874 -20.52 27.90 3.77
N ALA A 875 -21.10 28.36 4.90
CA ALA A 875 -21.37 29.78 5.15
C ALA A 875 -20.41 30.49 6.13
N VAL A 876 -19.29 29.86 6.53
CA VAL A 876 -18.33 30.43 7.50
C VAL A 876 -16.90 30.49 6.95
N LYS A 877 -16.69 31.29 5.90
CA LYS A 877 -15.45 32.04 5.61
C LYS A 877 -15.74 33.04 4.46
N GLY A 878 -15.40 34.32 4.69
CA GLY A 878 -15.85 35.42 3.83
C GLY A 878 -14.94 35.78 2.66
N ASP A 879 -15.57 36.41 1.67
CA ASP A 879 -15.10 37.41 0.70
C ASP A 879 -13.80 37.20 -0.10
N GLY A 880 -13.96 37.13 -1.44
CA GLY A 880 -12.85 37.02 -2.39
C GLY A 880 -13.19 37.06 -3.89
N ALA A 881 -14.21 37.84 -4.29
CA ALA A 881 -14.54 38.30 -5.65
C ALA A 881 -14.03 37.52 -6.91
N ARG A 882 -14.96 36.89 -7.65
CA ARG A 882 -15.34 37.32 -9.03
C ARG A 882 -16.52 36.53 -9.58
N GLN A 883 -17.39 37.22 -10.33
CA GLN A 883 -18.47 36.61 -11.11
C GLN A 883 -17.90 35.99 -12.40
N GLU A 884 -18.34 34.79 -12.79
CA GLU A 884 -18.81 34.57 -14.15
C GLU A 884 -19.72 33.33 -14.30
N LYS A 885 -20.48 33.31 -15.40
CA LYS A 885 -21.62 32.42 -15.69
C LYS A 885 -21.15 31.00 -16.06
N VAL A 886 -21.90 29.97 -15.66
CA VAL A 886 -22.51 28.99 -16.59
C VAL A 886 -23.81 28.46 -15.96
N ALA A 887 -24.87 28.37 -16.75
CA ALA A 887 -26.09 27.63 -16.42
C ALA A 887 -26.50 26.75 -17.61
N ALA A 888 -27.22 25.66 -17.31
CA ALA A 888 -27.88 24.72 -18.23
C ALA A 888 -26.99 23.82 -19.13
N ALA A 889 -27.15 22.50 -19.00
CA ALA A 889 -27.75 21.65 -20.05
C ALA A 889 -27.89 20.18 -19.59
N VAL A 890 -29.13 19.71 -19.37
CA VAL A 890 -29.50 18.29 -19.38
C VAL A 890 -30.84 18.16 -20.12
N ALA A 891 -30.82 17.77 -21.40
CA ALA A 891 -31.97 17.26 -22.17
C ALA A 891 -31.60 16.94 -23.64
N ALA A 892 -31.28 15.67 -23.93
CA ALA A 892 -31.38 14.95 -25.22
C ALA A 892 -30.81 13.52 -24.98
N ASP A 893 -31.27 12.42 -25.57
CA ASP A 893 -32.14 12.26 -26.74
C ASP A 893 -33.04 11.00 -26.65
N ARG A 894 -34.05 10.90 -27.52
CA ARG A 894 -34.85 9.69 -27.81
C ARG A 894 -34.10 8.87 -28.90
N GLY A 895 -34.23 7.58 -29.12
CA GLY A 895 -35.32 6.64 -28.85
C GLY A 895 -35.83 6.01 -30.16
N VAL A 896 -35.13 4.99 -30.68
CA VAL A 896 -35.51 4.04 -31.76
C VAL A 896 -34.69 2.76 -31.54
N GLY A 897 -35.12 1.50 -31.69
CA GLY A 897 -36.41 0.95 -32.13
C GLY A 897 -36.23 -0.19 -33.16
N ALA A 898 -36.09 -1.45 -32.72
CA ALA A 898 -36.16 -2.63 -33.61
C ALA A 898 -36.45 -3.94 -32.83
N MET A 899 -37.46 -4.70 -33.27
CA MET A 899 -37.67 -6.11 -32.91
C MET A 899 -36.78 -7.02 -33.78
N VAL A 900 -36.33 -8.17 -33.26
CA VAL A 900 -36.40 -9.52 -33.89
C VAL A 900 -36.19 -10.60 -32.80
N ARG A 901 -37.08 -11.60 -32.77
CA ARG A 901 -36.92 -12.95 -32.13
C ARG A 901 -36.79 -13.99 -33.29
N PRO A 902 -36.59 -15.30 -33.03
CA PRO A 902 -35.68 -15.99 -32.11
C PRO A 902 -34.86 -17.08 -32.86
N GLN A 903 -33.97 -17.82 -32.19
CA GLN A 903 -33.74 -19.24 -32.52
C GLN A 903 -33.36 -20.05 -31.27
N GLU A 904 -33.77 -21.32 -31.26
CA GLU A 904 -33.71 -22.25 -30.13
C GLU A 904 -32.48 -23.17 -30.18
N GLY A 905 -32.08 -23.74 -29.04
CA GLY A 905 -31.01 -24.74 -28.95
C GLY A 905 -31.13 -25.51 -27.63
N VAL A 906 -31.62 -26.75 -27.69
CA VAL A 906 -32.08 -27.55 -26.54
C VAL A 906 -30.95 -28.37 -25.90
N ALA A 907 -30.85 -28.34 -24.56
CA ALA A 907 -30.47 -29.50 -23.72
C ALA A 907 -30.80 -29.24 -22.24
N ALA A 908 -31.39 -30.23 -21.56
CA ALA A 908 -31.67 -30.24 -20.11
C ALA A 908 -30.42 -30.65 -19.29
N GLY A 909 -30.34 -30.47 -17.97
CA GLY A 909 -31.24 -29.79 -17.02
C GLY A 909 -30.82 -30.09 -15.57
N ALA A 910 -31.12 -29.17 -14.64
CA ALA A 910 -31.13 -29.37 -13.17
C ALA A 910 -31.66 -28.09 -12.51
N GLU A 911 -32.88 -28.13 -11.97
CA GLU A 911 -33.43 -26.99 -11.21
C GLU A 911 -33.00 -27.05 -9.74
N ALA A 912 -32.43 -25.95 -9.26
CA ALA A 912 -32.35 -25.62 -7.84
C ALA A 912 -32.51 -24.10 -7.70
N THR A 913 -33.51 -23.68 -6.92
CA THR A 913 -33.97 -22.29 -6.83
C THR A 913 -32.95 -21.35 -6.21
N ARG A 914 -32.56 -20.31 -6.96
CA ARG A 914 -31.82 -19.14 -6.45
C ARG A 914 -32.60 -17.86 -6.71
N SER A 915 -33.33 -17.41 -5.71
CA SER A 915 -33.75 -16.02 -5.50
C SER A 915 -33.59 -15.70 -4.02
N ASP A 916 -33.27 -14.45 -3.69
CA ASP A 916 -33.08 -13.89 -2.33
C ASP A 916 -31.68 -13.91 -1.71
N SER A 917 -30.70 -13.46 -2.49
CA SER A 917 -29.38 -13.04 -1.96
C SER A 917 -28.82 -11.73 -2.55
N ALA A 918 -29.54 -11.09 -3.48
CA ALA A 918 -29.07 -9.88 -4.16
C ALA A 918 -29.21 -8.58 -3.34
N SER A 919 -30.15 -8.50 -2.38
CA SER A 919 -30.35 -7.30 -1.57
C SER A 919 -29.38 -7.21 -0.37
N ALA A 920 -29.00 -8.35 0.22
CA ALA A 920 -28.08 -8.39 1.37
C ALA A 920 -26.63 -8.03 0.98
N PHE A 921 -26.21 -8.36 -0.25
CA PHE A 921 -24.84 -8.16 -0.71
C PHE A 921 -24.43 -6.68 -0.90
N LEU A 922 -25.38 -5.76 -1.01
CA LEU A 922 -25.09 -4.34 -1.22
C LEU A 922 -24.86 -3.56 0.08
N GLN A 923 -25.47 -3.99 1.20
CA GLN A 923 -25.26 -3.33 2.50
C GLN A 923 -23.97 -3.78 3.20
N MET A 924 -23.57 -5.06 3.09
CA MET A 924 -22.33 -5.55 3.71
C MET A 924 -21.05 -4.93 3.12
N ARG A 925 -21.07 -4.43 1.88
CA ARG A 925 -19.87 -3.90 1.22
C ARG A 925 -19.50 -2.47 1.61
N CYS A 926 -20.43 -1.71 2.22
CA CYS A 926 -20.17 -0.35 2.71
C CYS A 926 -19.57 -0.32 4.13
N PHE A 927 -19.62 -1.42 4.88
CA PHE A 927 -19.13 -1.50 6.26
C PHE A 927 -17.73 -2.14 6.41
N ALA A 928 -17.03 -2.37 5.30
CA ALA A 928 -15.65 -2.88 5.26
C ALA A 928 -14.61 -1.82 4.83
N MET A 929 -14.98 -0.53 4.88
CA MET A 929 -14.12 0.63 4.61
C MET A 929 -14.30 1.77 5.63
N LEU A 930 -14.67 1.41 6.87
CA LEU A 930 -14.61 2.21 8.09
C LEU A 930 -14.07 1.32 9.21
#